data_AF-A0A1I3VKU8-F1
#
_entry.id   AF-A0A1I3VKU8-F1
#
_cell.length_a   1.000
_cell.length_b   1.000
_cell.length_c   1.000
_cell.angle_alpha   90.00
_cell.angle_beta   90.00
_cell.angle_gamma   90.00
#
_symmetry.space_group_name_H-M   'P 1'
#
loop_
_entity.id
_entity.type
_entity.pdbx_description
1 polymer ?
#
loop_
_entity_poly.entity_id
_entity_poly.type
_entity_poly.pdbx_seq_one_letter_code
_entity_poly.pdbx_strand_id
1 'polypeptide(L)'
;MIARLLIWLAVLLMPVMAVAGNGYTFNERFPSSKLEAFENAVRKVNPDCMPSPYPLEAEFYPLRVGKAALANCGSDEQVRKYSKYILHLKDNPAVTIGMLDDLKIDAAQCVLNTFIDADSTLNAYQKDDYKSVVNAGISVANWYGLVKGLSQLRAADADSFLTTLMSARERNLELAALYHTDVGGRILDTLLTKRYKHVLALGYYRERCEYDAAALELENLRTATYDACVEAGHAYRQAERNLRHHSYTFRLPLQEISGNNFHEEFDLLVDALESKMRLLEQFEDHYTELEQLDRDLPPEAKTFAARRKAYRTAFDTAQKAIPTAASCRKLDPLTEALALANGTRFSCRPAFYGAGEDALPHTDELVAALAQEARTRSAAYWARLDRIRGLHMACKTGERDREIAALREEMRTHPGLRYDSGACHMVAQPQLEQELDRMTAGLPEHCQMTAVPRDILRLPTSEAVRALEEARLFVLGAPTRVPPKADEPEGIVVDSAPAPGEPVRVWTGVALTVTGPQPEPEEEPELATVPAILGLTEAKALSALAEAGLNGVVGKRIPADRLELKPGFVHAAVPGPGRPAAMGSAVSLTVIGPRPMIDVPSLAGAKTEAQAQGILAEAGFVPGPAAAGHPAPEGEEPGTFYDTDPPGPGPYPMFTTLRPLAFTLPAPPAEPEMRPVPPVKGLEPGKAQDMIRKDGFFEVGTVSAGKPATGNEKPGTVQSTAPGIGQPAPEGTTVDLFVAAPAVAIDAPEDPAQPAEPAPLAAGDGDWMGFWELSDFSADSASAQQSLSEAVLRFRVENADGRLMFRLYSNRNGEWKRFINFPADIDDGGILRADPSFLRELEAKMQADAAKGEVAQLTKMVFGALKELEMTRKGVACSIRLYDVGESQMITLDARCRRL
;
A
#
# COMPACT_ATOMS: atom_id res chain seq x y z
N MET A 1 17.11 -95.35 -8.32
CA MET A 1 16.44 -95.41 -7.00
C MET A 1 17.27 -94.73 -5.92
N ILE A 2 18.58 -95.04 -5.78
CA ILE A 2 19.51 -94.37 -4.86
C ILE A 2 19.63 -92.85 -5.12
N ALA A 3 19.65 -92.41 -6.39
CA ALA A 3 19.66 -90.98 -6.74
C ALA A 3 18.38 -90.22 -6.34
N ARG A 4 17.21 -90.88 -6.33
CA ARG A 4 15.95 -90.26 -5.87
C ARG A 4 15.87 -90.18 -4.33
N LEU A 5 16.51 -91.11 -3.64
CA LEU A 5 16.61 -91.12 -2.17
C LEU A 5 17.59 -90.05 -1.67
N LEU A 6 18.69 -89.80 -2.40
CA LEU A 6 19.65 -88.73 -2.08
C LEU A 6 19.07 -87.33 -2.32
N ILE A 7 18.24 -87.16 -3.36
CA ILE A 7 17.53 -85.89 -3.61
C ILE A 7 16.46 -85.63 -2.54
N TRP A 8 15.74 -86.65 -2.10
CA TRP A 8 14.77 -86.52 -1.00
C TRP A 8 15.44 -86.27 0.36
N LEU A 9 16.60 -86.88 0.64
CA LEU A 9 17.40 -86.60 1.84
C LEU A 9 17.99 -85.19 1.82
N ALA A 10 18.40 -84.68 0.66
CA ALA A 10 18.88 -83.30 0.51
C ALA A 10 17.77 -82.26 0.73
N VAL A 11 16.53 -82.56 0.29
CA VAL A 11 15.36 -81.70 0.50
C VAL A 11 14.83 -81.76 1.94
N LEU A 12 14.93 -82.91 2.61
CA LEU A 12 14.48 -83.08 4.01
C LEU A 12 15.51 -82.62 5.06
N LEU A 13 16.80 -82.59 4.74
CA LEU A 13 17.86 -82.11 5.67
C LEU A 13 18.15 -80.60 5.57
N MET A 14 17.50 -79.88 4.65
CA MET A 14 17.71 -78.44 4.46
C MET A 14 17.09 -77.47 5.50
N PRO A 15 16.32 -77.85 6.55
CA PRO A 15 15.85 -76.86 7.53
C PRO A 15 16.65 -76.77 8.84
N VAL A 16 17.84 -77.40 9.02
CA VAL A 16 18.51 -77.43 10.35
C VAL A 16 19.97 -76.93 10.40
N MET A 17 20.54 -76.36 9.34
CA MET A 17 21.83 -75.65 9.49
C MET A 17 21.61 -74.15 9.63
N ALA A 18 21.38 -73.73 10.89
CA ALA A 18 21.56 -72.36 11.33
C ALA A 18 23.03 -71.97 11.11
N VAL A 19 23.31 -71.30 9.99
CA VAL A 19 24.54 -70.53 9.83
C VAL A 19 24.29 -69.20 10.51
N ALA A 20 24.87 -69.04 11.70
CA ALA A 20 24.93 -67.80 12.44
C ALA A 20 25.74 -66.76 11.64
N GLY A 21 25.04 -65.92 10.88
CA GLY A 21 25.55 -64.61 10.48
C GLY A 21 25.27 -63.65 11.64
N ASN A 22 26.26 -63.45 12.51
CA ASN A 22 26.15 -62.54 13.66
C ASN A 22 25.81 -61.11 13.19
N GLY A 23 24.65 -60.56 13.57
CA GLY A 23 24.42 -59.11 13.68
C GLY A 23 23.61 -58.44 12.58
N TYR A 24 23.27 -59.12 11.49
CA TYR A 24 22.63 -58.49 10.30
C TYR A 24 21.21 -59.01 10.08
N THR A 25 20.39 -58.95 11.12
CA THR A 25 18.94 -59.20 11.03
C THR A 25 18.17 -58.10 11.77
N PHE A 26 17.00 -57.74 11.23
CA PHE A 26 16.12 -56.72 11.84
C PHE A 26 15.90 -56.95 13.35
N ASN A 27 15.60 -58.19 13.77
CA ASN A 27 15.27 -58.50 15.17
C ASN A 27 16.48 -58.44 16.12
N GLU A 28 17.70 -58.61 15.62
CA GLU A 28 18.92 -58.46 16.43
C GLU A 28 19.26 -56.98 16.63
N ARG A 29 19.13 -56.14 15.59
CA ARG A 29 19.37 -54.70 15.66
C ARG A 29 18.27 -53.96 16.41
N PHE A 30 17.02 -54.33 16.18
CA PHE A 30 15.84 -53.72 16.79
C PHE A 30 14.99 -54.78 17.52
N PRO A 31 15.31 -55.07 18.80
CA PRO A 31 14.52 -55.98 19.63
C PRO A 31 13.08 -55.46 19.79
N SER A 32 12.10 -56.37 19.79
CA SER A 32 10.67 -56.00 19.87
C SER A 32 10.34 -55.11 21.07
N SER A 33 10.96 -55.36 22.23
CA SER A 33 10.75 -54.55 23.44
C SER A 33 11.20 -53.09 23.29
N LYS A 34 12.25 -52.81 22.53
CA LYS A 34 12.72 -51.44 22.28
C LYS A 34 11.82 -50.72 21.27
N LEU A 35 11.42 -51.40 20.20
CA LEU A 35 10.49 -50.86 19.20
C LEU A 35 9.14 -50.55 19.82
N GLU A 36 8.57 -51.46 20.61
CA GLU A 36 7.30 -51.24 21.30
C GLU A 36 7.38 -50.06 22.28
N ALA A 37 8.48 -49.91 23.01
CA ALA A 37 8.68 -48.78 23.91
C ALA A 37 8.70 -47.44 23.15
N PHE A 38 9.43 -47.38 22.03
CA PHE A 38 9.47 -46.21 21.15
C PHE A 38 8.10 -45.89 20.54
N GLU A 39 7.43 -46.88 19.94
CA GLU A 39 6.12 -46.67 19.29
C GLU A 39 5.06 -46.22 20.30
N ASN A 40 5.09 -46.77 21.51
CA ASN A 40 4.20 -46.33 22.58
C ASN A 40 4.51 -44.90 23.06
N ALA A 41 5.77 -44.46 23.01
CA ALA A 41 6.12 -43.07 23.32
C ALA A 41 5.54 -42.11 22.27
N VAL A 42 5.69 -42.42 20.98
CA VAL A 42 5.12 -41.60 19.89
C VAL A 42 3.59 -41.54 19.96
N ARG A 43 2.92 -42.68 20.23
CA ARG A 43 1.45 -42.73 20.39
C ARG A 43 0.94 -41.89 21.57
N LYS A 44 1.76 -41.68 22.61
CA LYS A 44 1.38 -40.80 23.73
C LYS A 44 1.38 -39.32 23.33
N VAL A 45 2.28 -38.92 22.42
CA VAL A 45 2.31 -37.56 21.87
C VAL A 45 1.07 -37.33 21.02
N ASN A 46 0.85 -38.20 20.03
CA ASN A 46 -0.39 -38.22 19.26
C ASN A 46 -0.58 -39.64 18.66
N PRO A 47 -1.74 -40.29 18.86
CA PRO A 47 -1.98 -41.64 18.40
C PRO A 47 -1.92 -41.80 16.86
N ASP A 48 -2.27 -40.76 16.11
CA ASP A 48 -2.31 -40.80 14.64
C ASP A 48 -0.92 -40.70 14.01
N CYS A 49 0.08 -40.23 14.77
CA CYS A 49 1.47 -40.15 14.30
C CYS A 49 2.17 -41.49 14.19
N MET A 50 1.56 -42.57 14.69
CA MET A 50 2.13 -43.91 14.62
C MET A 50 1.15 -44.87 13.94
N PRO A 51 1.18 -44.94 12.59
CA PRO A 51 0.36 -45.85 11.82
C PRO A 51 0.58 -47.32 12.21
N SER A 52 -0.37 -48.18 11.83
CA SER A 52 -0.20 -49.63 12.01
C SER A 52 0.98 -50.17 11.17
N PRO A 53 1.68 -51.22 11.63
CA PRO A 53 2.77 -51.83 10.88
C PRO A 53 2.32 -52.25 9.48
N TYR A 54 3.15 -51.96 8.47
CA TYR A 54 2.84 -52.38 7.10
C TYR A 54 3.08 -53.88 6.91
N PRO A 55 2.21 -54.59 6.18
CA PRO A 55 2.36 -56.01 5.94
C PRO A 55 3.63 -56.31 5.12
N LEU A 56 4.30 -57.41 5.48
CA LEU A 56 5.40 -57.98 4.71
C LEU A 56 4.83 -58.90 3.63
N GLU A 57 4.97 -58.54 2.36
CA GLU A 57 4.50 -59.36 1.24
C GLU A 57 5.56 -60.39 0.87
N ALA A 58 5.26 -61.67 1.13
CA ALA A 58 6.16 -62.80 0.84
C ALA A 58 6.02 -63.35 -0.60
N GLU A 59 5.10 -62.82 -1.40
CA GLU A 59 4.83 -63.32 -2.76
C GLU A 59 5.76 -62.70 -3.81
N PHE A 60 6.30 -63.54 -4.69
CA PHE A 60 7.21 -63.16 -5.78
C PHE A 60 6.57 -62.14 -6.74
N TYR A 61 7.27 -61.07 -7.09
CA TYR A 61 6.75 -59.93 -7.87
C TYR A 61 5.90 -60.28 -9.10
N PRO A 62 6.35 -61.17 -10.00
CA PRO A 62 5.60 -61.49 -11.22
C PRO A 62 4.28 -62.21 -10.95
N LEU A 63 4.16 -62.91 -9.81
CA LEU A 63 2.90 -63.52 -9.37
C LEU A 63 1.92 -62.45 -8.89
N ARG A 64 2.40 -61.40 -8.21
CA ARG A 64 1.56 -60.27 -7.79
C ARG A 64 1.11 -59.42 -8.97
N VAL A 65 2.01 -59.13 -9.91
CA VAL A 65 1.68 -58.47 -11.18
C VAL A 65 0.64 -59.28 -11.96
N GLY A 66 0.79 -60.60 -12.03
CA GLY A 66 -0.19 -61.49 -12.67
C GLY A 66 -1.57 -61.46 -12.00
N LYS A 67 -1.62 -61.46 -10.66
CA LYS A 67 -2.88 -61.36 -9.90
C LYS A 67 -3.54 -59.98 -10.04
N ALA A 68 -2.78 -58.91 -9.94
CA ALA A 68 -3.26 -57.54 -10.10
C ALA A 68 -3.75 -57.27 -11.53
N ALA A 69 -3.10 -57.88 -12.54
CA ALA A 69 -3.54 -57.79 -13.93
C ALA A 69 -4.93 -58.40 -14.11
N LEU A 70 -5.19 -59.55 -13.48
CA LEU A 70 -6.51 -60.20 -13.49
C LEU A 70 -7.58 -59.35 -12.79
N ALA A 71 -7.22 -58.62 -11.74
CA ALA A 71 -8.15 -57.75 -11.02
C ALA A 71 -8.48 -56.45 -11.79
N ASN A 72 -7.49 -55.86 -12.47
CA ASN A 72 -7.63 -54.53 -13.09
C ASN A 72 -7.97 -54.55 -14.58
N CYS A 73 -7.64 -55.61 -15.32
CA CYS A 73 -7.89 -55.68 -16.78
C CYS A 73 -9.22 -56.34 -17.15
N GLY A 74 -10.05 -56.73 -16.19
CA GLY A 74 -11.43 -57.18 -16.42
C GLY A 74 -11.60 -58.59 -17.02
N SER A 75 -10.87 -58.97 -18.09
CA SER A 75 -11.03 -60.28 -18.77
C SER A 75 -9.70 -61.01 -19.06
N ASP A 76 -9.73 -62.35 -19.03
CA ASP A 76 -8.59 -63.24 -19.36
C ASP A 76 -7.99 -62.98 -20.75
N GLU A 77 -8.80 -62.47 -21.68
CA GLU A 77 -8.38 -62.15 -23.04
C GLU A 77 -7.60 -60.82 -23.10
N GLN A 78 -8.00 -59.82 -22.32
CA GLN A 78 -7.24 -58.57 -22.15
C GLN A 78 -5.93 -58.82 -21.41
N VAL A 79 -5.95 -59.63 -20.34
CA VAL A 79 -4.72 -60.01 -19.63
C VAL A 79 -3.74 -60.74 -20.55
N ARG A 80 -4.21 -61.67 -21.39
CA ARG A 80 -3.35 -62.32 -22.41
C ARG A 80 -2.83 -61.34 -23.46
N LYS A 81 -3.68 -60.46 -23.97
CA LYS A 81 -3.30 -59.44 -24.96
C LYS A 81 -2.23 -58.50 -24.42
N TYR A 82 -2.34 -58.10 -23.16
CA TYR A 82 -1.40 -57.18 -22.53
C TYR A 82 -0.26 -57.88 -21.78
N SER A 83 -0.32 -59.22 -21.62
CA SER A 83 0.71 -60.01 -20.94
C SER A 83 2.09 -59.84 -21.57
N LYS A 84 2.17 -59.70 -22.89
CA LYS A 84 3.45 -59.45 -23.58
C LYS A 84 4.05 -58.10 -23.17
N TYR A 85 3.23 -57.09 -22.95
CA TYR A 85 3.67 -55.77 -22.47
C TYR A 85 4.06 -55.85 -20.98
N ILE A 86 3.19 -56.45 -20.15
CA ILE A 86 3.42 -56.68 -18.72
C ILE A 86 4.71 -57.48 -18.47
N LEU A 87 5.03 -58.46 -19.34
CA LEU A 87 6.20 -59.34 -19.23
C LEU A 87 7.47 -58.79 -19.93
N HIS A 88 7.39 -58.08 -21.07
CA HIS A 88 8.56 -57.50 -21.77
C HIS A 88 9.06 -56.17 -21.20
N LEU A 89 8.27 -55.51 -20.36
CA LEU A 89 8.73 -54.43 -19.48
C LEU A 89 9.93 -54.84 -18.61
N LYS A 90 10.22 -56.15 -18.50
CA LYS A 90 11.36 -56.75 -17.80
C LYS A 90 12.73 -56.42 -18.40
N ASP A 91 12.81 -56.18 -19.70
CA ASP A 91 14.09 -56.32 -20.41
C ASP A 91 14.73 -54.97 -20.82
N ASN A 92 13.98 -53.84 -20.92
CA ASN A 92 14.57 -52.54 -21.25
C ASN A 92 13.63 -51.33 -20.98
N PRO A 93 13.96 -50.38 -20.07
CA PRO A 93 13.14 -49.21 -19.76
C PRO A 93 13.09 -48.14 -20.87
N ALA A 94 14.02 -48.14 -21.83
CA ALA A 94 14.01 -47.19 -22.96
C ALA A 94 13.02 -47.59 -24.08
N VAL A 95 12.62 -48.87 -24.14
CA VAL A 95 11.64 -49.37 -25.12
C VAL A 95 10.21 -48.94 -24.75
N THR A 96 10.02 -48.44 -23.54
CA THR A 96 8.71 -48.19 -22.93
C THR A 96 7.99 -46.94 -23.44
N ILE A 97 8.71 -45.92 -23.92
CA ILE A 97 8.09 -44.70 -24.48
C ILE A 97 7.46 -45.00 -25.84
N GLY A 98 8.09 -45.83 -26.67
CA GLY A 98 7.56 -46.21 -27.99
C GLY A 98 6.46 -47.28 -27.95
N MET A 99 6.32 -48.04 -26.85
CA MET A 99 5.32 -49.11 -26.74
C MET A 99 3.95 -48.64 -26.20
N LEU A 100 3.88 -47.47 -25.55
CA LEU A 100 2.65 -46.92 -24.99
C LEU A 100 1.77 -46.20 -26.03
N ASP A 101 2.36 -45.69 -27.11
CA ASP A 101 1.62 -45.07 -28.23
C ASP A 101 0.67 -46.07 -28.94
N ASP A 102 0.93 -47.37 -28.81
CA ASP A 102 0.12 -48.46 -29.40
C ASP A 102 -1.05 -48.93 -28.50
N LEU A 103 -1.11 -48.49 -27.23
CA LEU A 103 -2.11 -48.94 -26.26
C LEU A 103 -3.31 -47.97 -26.23
N LYS A 104 -4.53 -48.51 -26.35
CA LYS A 104 -5.76 -47.72 -26.11
C LYS A 104 -5.80 -47.26 -24.65
N ILE A 105 -6.44 -46.12 -24.40
CA ILE A 105 -6.64 -45.45 -23.09
C ILE A 105 -6.98 -46.43 -21.96
N ASP A 106 -7.96 -47.33 -22.17
CA ASP A 106 -8.39 -48.32 -21.17
C ASP A 106 -7.32 -49.38 -20.87
N ALA A 107 -6.44 -49.66 -21.83
CA ALA A 107 -5.33 -50.61 -21.68
C ALA A 107 -4.18 -50.01 -20.87
N ALA A 108 -3.89 -48.71 -21.07
CA ALA A 108 -2.89 -47.99 -20.29
C ALA A 108 -3.31 -47.84 -18.81
N GLN A 109 -4.58 -47.48 -18.54
CA GLN A 109 -5.13 -47.46 -17.19
C GLN A 109 -5.01 -48.82 -16.50
N CYS A 110 -5.37 -49.91 -17.19
CA CYS A 110 -5.22 -51.23 -16.60
C CYS A 110 -3.75 -51.54 -16.27
N VAL A 111 -2.83 -51.36 -17.22
CA VAL A 111 -1.43 -51.74 -17.05
C VAL A 111 -0.79 -50.93 -15.90
N LEU A 112 -1.07 -49.63 -15.80
CA LEU A 112 -0.55 -48.77 -14.71
C LEU A 112 -1.16 -49.13 -13.34
N ASN A 113 -2.48 -49.30 -13.25
CA ASN A 113 -3.14 -49.71 -12.00
C ASN A 113 -2.68 -51.11 -11.55
N THR A 114 -2.41 -52.01 -12.49
CA THR A 114 -1.81 -53.34 -12.23
C THR A 114 -0.46 -53.23 -11.55
N PHE A 115 0.42 -52.34 -12.02
CA PHE A 115 1.72 -52.13 -11.41
C PHE A 115 1.62 -51.45 -10.04
N ILE A 116 0.74 -50.46 -9.88
CA ILE A 116 0.48 -49.80 -8.58
C ILE A 116 -0.01 -50.81 -7.54
N ASP A 117 -0.94 -51.70 -7.93
CA ASP A 117 -1.46 -52.73 -7.04
C ASP A 117 -0.44 -53.80 -6.68
N ALA A 118 0.34 -54.22 -7.67
CA ALA A 118 1.36 -55.24 -7.52
C ALA A 118 2.65 -54.73 -6.84
N ASP A 119 2.85 -53.41 -6.73
CA ASP A 119 4.00 -52.87 -6.02
C ASP A 119 3.82 -53.13 -4.53
N SER A 120 4.75 -53.91 -3.96
CA SER A 120 4.72 -54.10 -2.52
C SER A 120 5.01 -52.76 -1.85
N THR A 121 6.03 -52.02 -2.27
CA THR A 121 6.61 -50.87 -1.57
C THR A 121 5.64 -49.74 -1.24
N LEU A 122 4.50 -49.66 -1.92
CA LEU A 122 3.44 -48.67 -1.67
C LEU A 122 2.46 -49.12 -0.58
N ASN A 123 2.07 -48.21 0.32
CA ASN A 123 1.00 -48.48 1.28
C ASN A 123 -0.40 -48.28 0.65
N ALA A 124 -1.48 -48.67 1.34
CA ALA A 124 -2.85 -48.57 0.81
C ALA A 124 -3.25 -47.12 0.45
N TYR A 125 -2.86 -46.15 1.28
CA TYR A 125 -3.12 -44.72 1.04
C TYR A 125 -2.41 -44.21 -0.22
N GLN A 126 -1.13 -44.54 -0.39
CA GLN A 126 -0.34 -44.20 -1.58
C GLN A 126 -0.89 -44.90 -2.83
N LYS A 127 -1.30 -46.17 -2.72
CA LYS A 127 -1.95 -46.90 -3.80
C LYS A 127 -3.23 -46.20 -4.25
N ASP A 128 -4.07 -45.78 -3.30
CA ASP A 128 -5.31 -45.06 -3.60
C ASP A 128 -5.05 -43.67 -4.20
N ASP A 129 -4.09 -42.91 -3.66
CA ASP A 129 -3.72 -41.60 -4.17
C ASP A 129 -3.17 -41.67 -5.60
N TYR A 130 -2.22 -42.58 -5.87
CA TYR A 130 -1.66 -42.80 -7.20
C TYR A 130 -2.69 -43.33 -8.20
N LYS A 131 -3.58 -44.23 -7.78
CA LYS A 131 -4.70 -44.66 -8.61
C LYS A 131 -5.66 -43.51 -8.89
N SER A 132 -5.89 -42.61 -7.92
CA SER A 132 -6.72 -41.42 -8.12
C SER A 132 -6.15 -40.56 -9.25
N VAL A 133 -4.82 -40.37 -9.28
CA VAL A 133 -4.11 -39.61 -10.32
C VAL A 133 -4.18 -40.30 -11.68
N VAL A 134 -3.95 -41.62 -11.75
CA VAL A 134 -4.06 -42.41 -12.99
C VAL A 134 -5.49 -42.39 -13.54
N ASN A 135 -6.49 -42.50 -12.66
CA ASN A 135 -7.89 -42.52 -13.05
C ASN A 135 -8.41 -41.11 -13.42
N ALA A 136 -7.94 -40.05 -12.75
CA ALA A 136 -8.32 -38.67 -13.04
C ALA A 136 -7.65 -38.15 -14.33
N GLY A 137 -6.36 -38.40 -14.52
CA GLY A 137 -5.59 -37.87 -15.64
C GLY A 137 -5.88 -38.52 -17.00
N ILE A 138 -6.59 -39.65 -17.03
CA ILE A 138 -6.90 -40.39 -18.27
C ILE A 138 -8.39 -40.24 -18.69
N SER A 139 -9.22 -39.52 -17.92
CA SER A 139 -10.62 -39.24 -18.25
C SER A 139 -10.83 -38.18 -19.36
N VAL A 140 -9.77 -37.46 -19.74
CA VAL A 140 -9.78 -36.45 -20.81
C VAL A 140 -8.92 -36.96 -21.95
N ALA A 141 -9.50 -37.03 -23.16
CA ALA A 141 -9.06 -37.83 -24.31
C ALA A 141 -7.69 -37.49 -24.95
N ASN A 142 -6.65 -37.12 -24.20
CA ASN A 142 -5.30 -36.96 -24.72
C ASN A 142 -4.23 -37.10 -23.62
N TRP A 143 -3.07 -37.71 -23.93
CA TRP A 143 -1.91 -37.87 -23.03
C TRP A 143 -1.45 -36.53 -22.41
N TYR A 144 -1.67 -35.44 -23.14
CA TYR A 144 -1.47 -34.07 -22.68
C TYR A 144 -2.33 -33.71 -21.44
N GLY A 145 -3.50 -34.32 -21.26
CA GLY A 145 -4.37 -34.16 -20.10
C GLY A 145 -3.86 -34.88 -18.84
N LEU A 146 -3.22 -36.04 -18.99
CA LEU A 146 -2.49 -36.73 -17.91
C LEU A 146 -1.31 -35.87 -17.45
N VAL A 147 -0.50 -35.38 -18.41
CA VAL A 147 0.65 -34.50 -18.14
C VAL A 147 0.21 -33.16 -17.52
N LYS A 148 -0.95 -32.62 -17.92
CA LYS A 148 -1.51 -31.38 -17.36
C LYS A 148 -2.16 -31.58 -15.99
N GLY A 149 -2.77 -32.74 -15.71
CA GLY A 149 -3.20 -33.12 -14.37
C GLY A 149 -2.02 -33.31 -13.42
N LEU A 150 -0.92 -33.89 -13.92
CA LEU A 150 0.35 -34.01 -13.21
C LEU A 150 1.07 -32.66 -13.02
N SER A 151 0.79 -31.63 -13.84
CA SER A 151 1.40 -30.29 -13.73
C SER A 151 0.94 -29.45 -12.52
N GLN A 152 -0.04 -29.94 -11.75
CA GLN A 152 -0.32 -29.38 -10.42
C GLN A 152 0.69 -29.84 -9.35
N LEU A 153 1.46 -30.88 -9.64
CA LEU A 153 2.76 -31.18 -9.04
C LEU A 153 3.84 -30.73 -10.06
N ARG A 154 5.04 -30.35 -9.64
CA ARG A 154 5.95 -29.61 -10.53
C ARG A 154 6.40 -30.49 -11.73
N ALA A 155 6.73 -29.89 -12.87
CA ALA A 155 7.07 -30.59 -14.11
C ALA A 155 8.23 -31.63 -14.00
N ALA A 156 9.11 -31.50 -13.01
CA ALA A 156 10.16 -32.49 -12.70
C ALA A 156 9.61 -33.78 -12.04
N ASP A 157 8.40 -33.73 -11.46
CA ASP A 157 7.79 -34.84 -10.74
C ASP A 157 7.03 -35.78 -11.69
N ALA A 158 6.57 -35.32 -12.86
CA ALA A 158 5.85 -36.15 -13.83
C ALA A 158 6.75 -37.16 -14.55
N ASP A 159 7.96 -36.74 -14.92
CA ASP A 159 8.98 -37.59 -15.55
C ASP A 159 9.54 -38.60 -14.54
N SER A 160 9.76 -38.16 -13.30
CA SER A 160 10.12 -39.02 -12.16
C SER A 160 9.01 -40.02 -11.81
N PHE A 161 7.74 -39.59 -11.80
CA PHE A 161 6.57 -40.42 -11.52
C PHE A 161 6.40 -41.53 -12.56
N LEU A 162 6.45 -41.19 -13.86
CA LEU A 162 6.36 -42.17 -14.94
C LEU A 162 7.57 -43.11 -14.98
N THR A 163 8.78 -42.59 -14.76
CA THR A 163 10.00 -43.40 -14.66
C THR A 163 9.92 -44.35 -13.47
N THR A 164 9.43 -43.89 -12.32
CA THR A 164 9.26 -44.70 -11.09
C THR A 164 8.18 -45.77 -11.23
N LEU A 165 7.06 -45.48 -11.90
CA LEU A 165 5.99 -46.46 -12.17
C LEU A 165 6.43 -47.53 -13.19
N MET A 166 7.26 -47.15 -14.16
CA MET A 166 7.63 -48.01 -15.30
C MET A 166 8.96 -48.74 -15.08
N SER A 167 9.84 -48.21 -14.22
CA SER A 167 10.92 -48.97 -13.60
C SER A 167 10.34 -49.83 -12.47
N ALA A 168 9.61 -50.90 -12.82
CA ALA A 168 9.08 -51.82 -11.82
C ALA A 168 10.19 -52.24 -10.84
N ARG A 169 10.04 -51.73 -9.63
CA ARG A 169 11.14 -51.38 -8.73
C ARG A 169 11.68 -52.56 -7.92
N GLU A 170 10.98 -53.69 -8.00
CA GLU A 170 11.45 -54.97 -7.48
C GLU A 170 12.50 -55.64 -8.40
N ARG A 171 12.88 -55.01 -9.53
CA ARG A 171 13.94 -55.49 -10.44
C ARG A 171 15.37 -55.11 -10.03
N ASN A 172 15.56 -54.08 -9.20
CA ASN A 172 16.86 -53.62 -8.70
C ASN A 172 16.73 -53.28 -7.20
N LEU A 173 16.89 -54.31 -6.35
CA LEU A 173 16.70 -54.22 -4.90
C LEU A 173 17.74 -53.32 -4.18
N GLU A 174 18.84 -52.93 -4.84
CA GLU A 174 20.00 -52.30 -4.18
C GLU A 174 19.93 -50.76 -4.08
N LEU A 175 19.40 -50.04 -5.09
CA LEU A 175 19.33 -48.55 -5.06
C LEU A 175 17.93 -48.00 -4.74
N ALA A 176 16.88 -48.76 -5.00
CA ALA A 176 15.51 -48.26 -5.00
C ALA A 176 14.91 -48.00 -3.61
N ALA A 177 15.34 -48.75 -2.58
CA ALA A 177 14.88 -48.57 -1.21
C ALA A 177 15.29 -47.19 -0.65
N LEU A 178 16.43 -46.66 -1.07
CA LEU A 178 16.94 -45.31 -0.77
C LEU A 178 16.18 -44.19 -1.50
N TYR A 179 15.60 -44.46 -2.68
CA TYR A 179 14.77 -43.48 -3.38
C TYR A 179 13.34 -43.37 -2.81
N HIS A 180 12.84 -44.38 -2.07
CA HIS A 180 11.50 -44.30 -1.45
C HIS A 180 11.52 -43.48 -0.17
N THR A 181 12.67 -43.42 0.50
CA THR A 181 12.93 -42.44 1.56
C THR A 181 12.96 -41.00 1.04
N ASP A 182 13.13 -40.78 -0.27
CA ASP A 182 13.19 -39.44 -0.89
C ASP A 182 11.80 -38.85 -1.22
N VAL A 183 10.82 -39.63 -1.71
CA VAL A 183 9.47 -39.09 -2.02
C VAL A 183 8.68 -38.74 -0.76
N GLY A 184 8.60 -39.66 0.22
CA GLY A 184 8.01 -39.34 1.53
C GLY A 184 8.86 -38.33 2.30
N GLY A 185 10.18 -38.32 2.08
CA GLY A 185 11.09 -37.30 2.59
C GLY A 185 10.76 -35.89 2.08
N ARG A 186 10.45 -35.72 0.78
CA ARG A 186 10.09 -34.42 0.18
C ARG A 186 8.73 -33.90 0.65
N ILE A 187 7.75 -34.79 0.83
CA ILE A 187 6.44 -34.42 1.39
C ILE A 187 6.63 -33.96 2.84
N LEU A 188 7.37 -34.73 3.63
CA LEU A 188 7.69 -34.40 5.02
C LEU A 188 8.49 -33.10 5.16
N ASP A 189 9.50 -32.88 4.32
CA ASP A 189 10.28 -31.63 4.29
C ASP A 189 9.40 -30.41 3.95
N THR A 190 8.45 -30.60 3.02
CA THR A 190 7.47 -29.57 2.68
C THR A 190 6.57 -29.25 3.88
N LEU A 191 6.09 -30.27 4.60
CA LEU A 191 5.23 -30.09 5.78
C LEU A 191 6.00 -29.47 6.97
N LEU A 192 7.24 -29.88 7.22
CA LEU A 192 8.11 -29.26 8.21
C LEU A 192 8.44 -27.81 7.85
N THR A 193 8.65 -27.51 6.57
CA THR A 193 8.81 -26.14 6.08
C THR A 193 7.55 -25.31 6.27
N LYS A 194 6.35 -25.89 6.05
CA LYS A 194 5.07 -25.22 6.36
C LYS A 194 4.95 -24.91 7.85
N ARG A 195 5.23 -25.89 8.71
CA ARG A 195 5.27 -25.70 10.17
C ARG A 195 6.19 -24.53 10.56
N TYR A 196 7.43 -24.53 10.07
CA TYR A 196 8.41 -23.48 10.36
C TYR A 196 7.92 -22.08 9.96
N LYS A 197 7.23 -21.95 8.82
CA LYS A 197 6.62 -20.68 8.40
C LYS A 197 5.58 -20.18 9.41
N HIS A 198 4.70 -21.06 9.88
CA HIS A 198 3.67 -20.68 10.85
C HIS A 198 4.27 -20.32 12.22
N VAL A 199 5.35 -20.97 12.66
CA VAL A 199 6.10 -20.57 13.87
C VAL A 199 6.65 -19.14 13.74
N LEU A 200 7.29 -18.82 12.61
CA LEU A 200 7.83 -17.48 12.37
C LEU A 200 6.74 -16.41 12.29
N ALA A 201 5.64 -16.72 11.58
CA ALA A 201 4.51 -15.81 11.43
C ALA A 201 3.84 -15.54 12.79
N LEU A 202 3.63 -16.58 13.59
CA LEU A 202 3.10 -16.46 14.94
C LEU A 202 3.96 -15.54 15.82
N GLY A 203 5.28 -15.75 15.82
CA GLY A 203 6.22 -14.90 16.56
C GLY A 203 6.15 -13.43 16.12
N TYR A 204 6.11 -13.20 14.81
CA TYR A 204 5.99 -11.86 14.23
C TYR A 204 4.69 -11.15 14.64
N TYR A 205 3.54 -11.82 14.56
CA TYR A 205 2.26 -11.22 14.96
C TYR A 205 2.16 -10.98 16.46
N ARG A 206 2.68 -11.91 17.28
CA ARG A 206 2.74 -11.76 18.75
C ARG A 206 3.62 -10.58 19.17
N GLU A 207 4.78 -10.36 18.51
CA GLU A 207 5.65 -9.21 18.77
C GLU A 207 5.00 -7.86 18.46
N ARG A 208 4.11 -7.83 17.47
CA ARG A 208 3.33 -6.66 17.07
C ARG A 208 2.01 -6.49 17.83
N CYS A 209 1.70 -7.42 18.73
CA CYS A 209 0.42 -7.49 19.44
C CYS A 209 -0.80 -7.62 18.50
N GLU A 210 -0.63 -8.24 17.33
CA GLU A 210 -1.70 -8.57 16.38
C GLU A 210 -2.30 -9.94 16.74
N TYR A 211 -2.97 -10.01 17.89
CA TYR A 211 -3.37 -11.29 18.50
C TYR A 211 -4.41 -12.08 17.70
N ASP A 212 -5.24 -11.41 16.89
CA ASP A 212 -6.21 -12.11 16.02
C ASP A 212 -5.49 -12.86 14.89
N ALA A 213 -4.49 -12.24 14.26
CA ALA A 213 -3.64 -12.87 13.26
C ALA A 213 -2.76 -13.97 13.90
N ALA A 214 -2.24 -13.73 15.10
CA ALA A 214 -1.49 -14.73 15.84
C ALA A 214 -2.35 -15.97 16.17
N ALA A 215 -3.62 -15.79 16.55
CA ALA A 215 -4.52 -16.90 16.82
C ALA A 215 -4.77 -17.77 15.58
N LEU A 216 -4.93 -17.13 14.40
CA LEU A 216 -5.07 -17.83 13.13
C LEU A 216 -3.80 -18.63 12.78
N GLU A 217 -2.62 -18.02 12.94
CA GLU A 217 -1.35 -18.71 12.68
C GLU A 217 -1.10 -19.88 13.65
N LEU A 218 -1.58 -19.79 14.90
CA LEU A 218 -1.50 -20.89 15.85
C LEU A 218 -2.36 -22.08 15.42
N GLU A 219 -3.55 -21.84 14.87
CA GLU A 219 -4.41 -22.89 14.30
C GLU A 219 -3.78 -23.55 13.07
N ASN A 220 -3.18 -22.74 12.18
CA ASN A 220 -2.44 -23.25 11.02
C ASN A 220 -1.21 -24.06 11.46
N LEU A 221 -0.49 -23.61 12.49
CA LEU A 221 0.66 -24.31 13.05
C LEU A 221 0.27 -25.68 13.64
N ARG A 222 -0.89 -25.74 14.32
CA ARG A 222 -1.43 -27.00 14.87
C ARG A 222 -1.69 -28.00 13.73
N THR A 223 -2.35 -27.56 12.68
CA THR A 223 -2.66 -28.39 11.49
C THR A 223 -1.38 -28.87 10.81
N ALA A 224 -0.42 -27.97 10.56
CA ALA A 224 0.84 -28.32 9.93
C ALA A 224 1.68 -29.29 10.79
N THR A 225 1.64 -29.16 12.12
CA THR A 225 2.34 -30.07 13.04
C THR A 225 1.67 -31.45 13.07
N TYR A 226 0.34 -31.50 13.01
CA TYR A 226 -0.41 -32.76 12.89
C TYR A 226 -0.04 -33.50 11.59
N ASP A 227 -0.16 -32.84 10.44
CA ASP A 227 0.12 -33.43 9.13
C ASP A 227 1.56 -33.94 9.03
N ALA A 228 2.53 -33.14 9.49
CA ALA A 228 3.94 -33.52 9.48
C ALA A 228 4.22 -34.75 10.38
N CYS A 229 3.52 -34.85 11.51
CA CYS A 229 3.69 -35.94 12.46
C CYS A 229 3.13 -37.26 11.91
N VAL A 230 1.96 -37.21 11.28
CA VAL A 230 1.36 -38.37 10.58
C VAL A 230 2.27 -38.85 9.45
N GLU A 231 2.76 -37.95 8.60
CA GLU A 231 3.66 -38.32 7.50
C GLU A 231 5.00 -38.86 7.99
N ALA A 232 5.56 -38.31 9.07
CA ALA A 232 6.76 -38.85 9.72
C ALA A 232 6.54 -40.30 10.20
N GLY A 233 5.35 -40.61 10.72
CA GLY A 233 4.91 -41.95 11.09
C GLY A 233 4.88 -42.91 9.90
N HIS A 234 4.31 -42.47 8.78
CA HIS A 234 4.26 -43.26 7.54
C HIS A 234 5.66 -43.49 6.97
N ALA A 235 6.56 -42.49 7.03
CA ALA A 235 7.94 -42.61 6.62
C ALA A 235 8.73 -43.62 7.50
N TYR A 236 8.49 -43.60 8.82
CA TYR A 236 9.03 -44.60 9.74
C TYR A 236 8.57 -46.02 9.39
N ARG A 237 7.26 -46.23 9.18
CA ARG A 237 6.71 -47.55 8.81
C ARG A 237 7.25 -48.06 7.49
N GLN A 238 7.49 -47.16 6.53
CA GLN A 238 8.11 -47.52 5.27
C GLN A 238 9.57 -47.96 5.46
N ALA A 239 10.36 -47.21 6.22
CA ALA A 239 11.75 -47.56 6.51
C ALA A 239 11.85 -48.90 7.28
N GLU A 240 10.96 -49.10 8.26
CA GLU A 240 10.86 -50.34 9.04
C GLU A 240 10.61 -51.53 8.12
N ARG A 241 9.64 -51.40 7.22
CA ARG A 241 9.27 -52.43 6.27
C ARG A 241 10.39 -52.73 5.28
N ASN A 242 11.06 -51.72 4.73
CA ASN A 242 12.18 -51.90 3.80
C ASN A 242 13.30 -52.73 4.47
N LEU A 243 13.68 -52.38 5.70
CA LEU A 243 14.69 -53.11 6.46
C LEU A 243 14.26 -54.54 6.80
N ARG A 244 13.00 -54.74 7.21
CA ARG A 244 12.44 -56.08 7.44
C ARG A 244 12.48 -56.91 6.16
N HIS A 245 12.03 -56.38 5.02
CA HIS A 245 12.03 -57.08 3.74
C HIS A 245 13.44 -57.48 3.29
N HIS A 246 14.41 -56.56 3.38
CA HIS A 246 15.82 -56.86 3.08
C HIS A 246 16.37 -57.99 3.96
N SER A 247 16.04 -57.98 5.27
CA SER A 247 16.40 -59.07 6.20
C SER A 247 15.75 -60.43 5.86
N TYR A 248 14.57 -60.45 5.22
CA TYR A 248 13.85 -61.67 4.86
C TYR A 248 14.32 -62.26 3.51
N THR A 249 14.49 -61.43 2.48
CA THR A 249 14.79 -61.88 1.10
C THR A 249 16.19 -62.49 0.97
N PHE A 250 17.18 -61.97 1.71
CA PHE A 250 18.58 -62.45 1.68
C PHE A 250 18.90 -63.62 2.64
N ARG A 251 17.90 -64.15 3.36
CA ARG A 251 18.04 -65.42 4.12
C ARG A 251 18.05 -66.67 3.25
N LEU A 252 17.74 -66.56 1.95
CA LEU A 252 17.85 -67.66 0.99
C LEU A 252 19.33 -67.87 0.57
N PRO A 253 19.75 -69.10 0.18
CA PRO A 253 21.16 -69.52 0.08
C PRO A 253 21.91 -68.94 -1.14
N LEU A 254 21.87 -67.62 -1.34
CA LEU A 254 22.63 -66.85 -2.33
C LEU A 254 23.81 -66.08 -1.69
N GLN A 255 24.21 -66.46 -0.47
CA GLN A 255 25.31 -65.83 0.29
C GLN A 255 26.68 -65.89 -0.41
N GLU A 256 26.87 -66.72 -1.44
CA GLU A 256 28.20 -66.92 -2.05
C GLU A 256 28.58 -65.91 -3.15
N ILE A 257 27.69 -65.00 -3.60
CA ILE A 257 27.94 -64.18 -4.80
C ILE A 257 28.20 -62.68 -4.52
N SER A 258 27.73 -62.07 -3.41
CA SER A 258 27.81 -60.61 -3.21
C SER A 258 28.06 -60.12 -1.76
N GLY A 259 28.87 -60.83 -0.97
CA GLY A 259 29.00 -60.62 0.48
C GLY A 259 29.33 -59.20 1.00
N ASN A 260 29.86 -58.28 0.19
CA ASN A 260 30.14 -56.90 0.64
C ASN A 260 28.96 -55.93 0.47
N ASN A 261 28.16 -56.03 -0.60
CA ASN A 261 27.05 -55.10 -0.86
C ASN A 261 25.89 -55.26 0.15
N PHE A 262 25.64 -56.48 0.63
CA PHE A 262 24.55 -56.76 1.58
C PHE A 262 24.70 -56.02 2.91
N HIS A 263 25.92 -55.98 3.46
CA HIS A 263 26.17 -55.35 4.76
C HIS A 263 26.06 -53.82 4.67
N GLU A 264 26.62 -53.23 3.60
CA GLU A 264 26.53 -51.79 3.34
C GLU A 264 25.07 -51.33 3.15
N GLU A 265 24.26 -52.10 2.42
CA GLU A 265 22.83 -51.81 2.23
C GLU A 265 22.01 -51.96 3.51
N PHE A 266 22.30 -52.99 4.31
CA PHE A 266 21.64 -53.17 5.60
C PHE A 266 21.91 -51.98 6.53
N ASP A 267 23.17 -51.54 6.62
CA ASP A 267 23.56 -50.40 7.45
C ASP A 267 22.88 -49.10 6.98
N LEU A 268 22.78 -48.86 5.67
CA LEU A 268 22.06 -47.71 5.12
C LEU A 268 20.56 -47.72 5.48
N LEU A 269 19.92 -48.89 5.47
CA LEU A 269 18.51 -49.03 5.86
C LEU A 269 18.30 -48.89 7.37
N VAL A 270 19.27 -49.32 8.18
CA VAL A 270 19.30 -49.07 9.63
C VAL A 270 19.39 -47.57 9.90
N ASP A 271 20.32 -46.87 9.26
CA ASP A 271 20.49 -45.42 9.40
C ASP A 271 19.24 -44.65 8.97
N ALA A 272 18.59 -45.09 7.89
CA ALA A 272 17.32 -44.51 7.43
C ALA A 272 16.21 -44.68 8.47
N LEU A 273 16.07 -45.87 9.08
CA LEU A 273 15.07 -46.13 10.12
C LEU A 273 15.36 -45.30 11.38
N GLU A 274 16.60 -45.30 11.86
CA GLU A 274 17.01 -44.53 13.04
C GLU A 274 16.84 -43.02 12.83
N SER A 275 17.08 -42.52 11.61
CA SER A 275 16.80 -41.13 11.24
C SER A 275 15.31 -40.80 11.39
N LYS A 276 14.40 -41.67 10.93
CA LYS A 276 12.96 -41.45 11.12
C LYS A 276 12.51 -41.59 12.57
N MET A 277 13.15 -42.46 13.36
CA MET A 277 12.91 -42.54 14.80
C MET A 277 13.26 -41.23 15.50
N ARG A 278 14.45 -40.67 15.24
CA ARG A 278 14.88 -39.37 15.80
C ARG A 278 13.92 -38.24 15.42
N LEU A 279 13.42 -38.23 14.18
CA LEU A 279 12.46 -37.21 13.75
C LEU A 279 11.13 -37.33 14.48
N LEU A 280 10.62 -38.54 14.71
CA LEU A 280 9.39 -38.75 15.47
C LEU A 280 9.54 -38.36 16.95
N GLU A 281 10.72 -38.55 17.54
CA GLU A 281 11.01 -38.09 18.91
C GLU A 281 10.92 -36.56 19.03
N GLN A 282 11.34 -35.80 18.00
CA GLN A 282 11.25 -34.33 18.01
C GLN A 282 9.81 -33.79 18.07
N PHE A 283 8.81 -34.59 17.69
CA PHE A 283 7.42 -34.15 17.78
C PHE A 283 6.93 -34.00 19.22
N GLU A 284 7.53 -34.68 20.20
CA GLU A 284 7.23 -34.44 21.62
C GLU A 284 7.48 -32.98 22.01
N ASP A 285 8.63 -32.43 21.60
CA ASP A 285 8.97 -31.02 21.82
C ASP A 285 8.03 -30.10 21.02
N HIS A 286 7.69 -30.45 19.78
CA HIS A 286 6.80 -29.64 18.94
C HIS A 286 5.38 -29.53 19.50
N TYR A 287 4.81 -30.61 20.05
CA TYR A 287 3.50 -30.57 20.69
C TYR A 287 3.56 -29.87 22.06
N THR A 288 4.66 -30.00 22.79
CA THR A 288 4.88 -29.25 24.05
C THR A 288 4.94 -27.74 23.80
N GLU A 289 5.63 -27.31 22.73
CA GLU A 289 5.67 -25.91 22.28
C GLU A 289 4.26 -25.40 21.92
N LEU A 290 3.48 -26.19 21.16
CA LEU A 290 2.10 -25.86 20.82
C LEU A 290 1.21 -25.67 22.05
N GLU A 291 1.28 -26.57 23.03
CA GLU A 291 0.50 -26.45 24.26
C GLU A 291 0.87 -25.20 25.07
N GLN A 292 2.15 -24.83 25.10
CA GLN A 292 2.59 -23.59 25.75
C GLN A 292 1.99 -22.37 25.05
N LEU A 293 2.05 -22.33 23.72
CA LEU A 293 1.49 -21.24 22.92
C LEU A 293 -0.05 -21.14 23.09
N ASP A 294 -0.74 -22.27 23.12
CA ASP A 294 -2.19 -22.34 23.39
C ASP A 294 -2.57 -21.82 24.78
N ARG A 295 -1.70 -21.99 25.78
CA ARG A 295 -1.91 -21.47 27.13
C ARG A 295 -1.61 -19.97 27.24
N ASP A 296 -0.55 -19.50 26.59
CA ASP A 296 0.00 -18.15 26.79
C ASP A 296 -0.68 -17.09 25.93
N LEU A 297 -1.05 -17.41 24.68
CA LEU A 297 -1.57 -16.43 23.73
C LEU A 297 -2.94 -15.83 24.15
N PRO A 298 -3.94 -16.62 24.61
CA PRO A 298 -5.23 -16.06 25.02
C PRO A 298 -5.18 -15.04 26.19
N PRO A 299 -4.46 -15.29 27.31
CA PRO A 299 -4.37 -14.31 28.40
C PRO A 299 -3.60 -13.05 28.00
N GLU A 300 -2.60 -13.16 27.12
CA GLU A 300 -1.90 -12.00 26.55
C GLU A 300 -2.86 -11.12 25.74
N ALA A 301 -3.61 -11.72 24.81
CA ALA A 301 -4.60 -11.04 23.99
C ALA A 301 -5.67 -10.34 24.85
N LYS A 302 -6.18 -11.05 25.87
CA LYS A 302 -7.17 -10.50 26.81
C LYS A 302 -6.63 -9.31 27.60
N THR A 303 -5.38 -9.39 28.05
CA THR A 303 -4.72 -8.31 28.80
C THR A 303 -4.53 -7.08 27.91
N PHE A 304 -4.12 -7.28 26.66
CA PHE A 304 -3.97 -6.20 25.68
C PHE A 304 -5.30 -5.51 25.37
N ALA A 305 -6.36 -6.28 25.10
CA ALA A 305 -7.70 -5.76 24.87
C ALA A 305 -8.25 -4.99 26.09
N ALA A 306 -8.01 -5.49 27.31
CA ALA A 306 -8.38 -4.80 28.53
C ALA A 306 -7.69 -3.43 28.67
N ARG A 307 -6.41 -3.33 28.31
CA ARG A 307 -5.67 -2.06 28.30
C ARG A 307 -6.23 -1.07 27.28
N ARG A 308 -6.52 -1.52 26.05
CA ARG A 308 -7.17 -0.69 25.01
C ARG A 308 -8.51 -0.14 25.49
N LYS A 309 -9.34 -1.00 26.11
CA LYS A 309 -10.63 -0.60 26.68
C LYS A 309 -10.50 0.39 27.84
N ALA A 310 -9.52 0.18 28.74
CA ALA A 310 -9.24 1.09 29.84
C ALA A 310 -8.79 2.47 29.33
N TYR A 311 -7.94 2.50 28.30
CA TYR A 311 -7.52 3.73 27.63
C TYR A 311 -8.69 4.50 27.04
N ARG A 312 -9.55 3.87 26.23
CA ARG A 312 -10.76 4.51 25.66
C ARG A 312 -11.64 5.10 26.76
N THR A 313 -11.89 4.33 27.82
CA THR A 313 -12.72 4.78 28.95
C THR A 313 -12.13 6.01 29.64
N ALA A 314 -10.81 6.03 29.86
CA ALA A 314 -10.11 7.18 30.43
C ALA A 314 -10.18 8.40 29.50
N PHE A 315 -9.97 8.19 28.20
CA PHE A 315 -10.06 9.22 27.18
C PHE A 315 -11.45 9.87 27.14
N ASP A 316 -12.52 9.07 27.04
CA ASP A 316 -13.90 9.56 26.97
C ASP A 316 -14.29 10.34 28.24
N THR A 317 -13.77 9.89 29.40
CA THR A 317 -13.98 10.58 30.68
C THR A 317 -13.28 11.93 30.69
N ALA A 318 -12.05 12.01 30.20
CA ALA A 318 -11.31 13.27 30.06
C ALA A 318 -12.00 14.21 29.06
N GLN A 319 -12.44 13.70 27.91
CA GLN A 319 -13.12 14.48 26.88
C GLN A 319 -14.40 15.14 27.40
N LYS A 320 -15.23 14.38 28.13
CA LYS A 320 -16.46 14.90 28.75
C LYS A 320 -16.20 15.96 29.82
N ALA A 321 -15.02 15.95 30.45
CA ALA A 321 -14.67 16.90 31.48
C ALA A 321 -14.23 18.27 30.93
N ILE A 322 -13.74 18.35 29.68
CA ILE A 322 -13.18 19.56 29.04
C ILE A 322 -14.00 20.85 29.21
N PRO A 323 -15.35 20.87 29.07
CA PRO A 323 -16.12 22.10 29.21
C PRO A 323 -16.35 22.52 30.68
N THR A 324 -15.86 21.76 31.66
CA THR A 324 -16.16 21.99 33.09
C THR A 324 -15.01 22.69 33.81
N ALA A 325 -15.31 23.39 34.90
CA ALA A 325 -14.28 23.96 35.80
C ALA A 325 -13.38 22.89 36.48
N ALA A 326 -13.77 21.61 36.40
CA ALA A 326 -13.00 20.48 36.93
C ALA A 326 -12.01 19.89 35.92
N SER A 327 -11.93 20.42 34.69
CA SER A 327 -11.11 19.89 33.60
C SER A 327 -9.69 19.53 34.02
N CYS A 328 -8.93 20.46 34.63
CA CYS A 328 -7.55 20.16 35.05
C CYS A 328 -7.44 19.03 36.09
N ARG A 329 -8.37 18.93 37.06
CA ARG A 329 -8.38 17.83 38.05
C ARG A 329 -8.82 16.49 37.44
N LYS A 330 -9.56 16.55 36.35
CA LYS A 330 -10.07 15.40 35.59
C LYS A 330 -9.18 15.06 34.38
N LEU A 331 -8.05 15.76 34.22
CA LEU A 331 -7.01 15.50 33.23
C LEU A 331 -5.85 14.66 33.82
N ASP A 332 -5.80 14.36 35.12
CA ASP A 332 -4.91 13.32 35.69
C ASP A 332 -5.03 11.93 35.00
N PRO A 333 -6.23 11.50 34.53
CA PRO A 333 -6.38 10.34 33.67
C PRO A 333 -5.66 10.45 32.32
N LEU A 334 -5.25 11.64 31.84
CA LEU A 334 -4.33 11.74 30.68
C LEU A 334 -2.99 11.14 31.04
N THR A 335 -2.46 11.40 32.23
CA THR A 335 -1.18 10.85 32.68
C THR A 335 -1.26 9.32 32.80
N GLU A 336 -2.38 8.80 33.29
CA GLU A 336 -2.65 7.35 33.34
C GLU A 336 -2.87 6.75 31.94
N ALA A 337 -3.62 7.43 31.07
CA ALA A 337 -3.84 7.01 29.69
C ALA A 337 -2.53 7.01 28.88
N LEU A 338 -1.68 8.04 29.07
CA LEU A 338 -0.33 8.12 28.54
C LEU A 338 0.56 7.02 29.14
N ALA A 339 0.44 6.72 30.43
CA ALA A 339 1.19 5.63 31.06
C ALA A 339 0.77 4.25 30.53
N LEU A 340 -0.53 4.05 30.26
CA LEU A 340 -1.04 2.82 29.63
C LEU A 340 -0.55 2.66 28.19
N ALA A 341 -0.54 3.75 27.42
CA ALA A 341 -0.03 3.76 26.04
C ALA A 341 1.50 3.62 25.99
N ASN A 342 2.23 4.33 26.84
CA ASN A 342 3.71 4.32 26.89
C ASN A 342 4.26 3.07 27.60
N GLY A 343 3.46 2.42 28.44
CA GLY A 343 3.78 1.13 29.07
C GLY A 343 3.64 -0.06 28.11
N THR A 344 3.21 0.17 26.87
CA THR A 344 3.25 -0.86 25.81
C THR A 344 4.59 -0.86 25.10
N ARG A 345 5.08 -2.04 24.68
CA ARG A 345 6.28 -2.12 23.85
C ARG A 345 6.08 -1.30 22.58
N PHE A 346 7.13 -0.64 22.10
CA PHE A 346 7.08 0.21 20.92
C PHE A 346 6.49 -0.51 19.69
N SER A 347 6.81 -1.79 19.52
CA SER A 347 6.29 -2.66 18.45
C SER A 347 4.77 -2.83 18.48
N CYS A 348 4.12 -2.66 19.64
CA CYS A 348 2.68 -2.83 19.81
C CYS A 348 1.89 -1.53 19.70
N ARG A 349 2.54 -0.36 19.58
CA ARG A 349 1.83 0.93 19.48
C ARG A 349 0.89 1.01 18.27
N PRO A 350 1.27 0.54 17.06
CA PRO A 350 0.35 0.56 15.91
C PRO A 350 -0.92 -0.26 16.17
N ALA A 351 -0.78 -1.48 16.70
CA ALA A 351 -1.92 -2.33 17.05
C ALA A 351 -2.73 -1.78 18.25
N PHE A 352 -2.09 -1.05 19.15
CA PHE A 352 -2.76 -0.45 20.32
C PHE A 352 -3.72 0.65 19.89
N TYR A 353 -3.27 1.57 19.02
CA TYR A 353 -4.16 2.61 18.50
C TYR A 353 -5.10 2.06 17.44
N GLY A 354 -4.67 1.11 16.61
CA GLY A 354 -5.49 0.51 15.57
C GLY A 354 -5.80 1.48 14.41
N ALA A 355 -6.64 1.03 13.49
CA ALA A 355 -7.10 1.81 12.34
C ALA A 355 -8.59 1.56 12.08
N GLY A 356 -9.25 2.47 11.34
CA GLY A 356 -10.68 2.35 11.00
C GLY A 356 -11.61 2.61 12.18
N GLU A 357 -12.73 1.89 12.24
CA GLU A 357 -13.79 2.10 13.26
C GLU A 357 -13.33 1.78 14.70
N ASP A 358 -12.36 0.86 14.84
CA ASP A 358 -11.77 0.48 16.13
C ASP A 358 -10.56 1.34 16.53
N ALA A 359 -10.29 2.42 15.79
CA ALA A 359 -9.20 3.33 16.11
C ALA A 359 -9.42 4.02 17.48
N LEU A 360 -8.41 3.94 18.33
CA LEU A 360 -8.33 4.71 19.56
C LEU A 360 -7.82 6.11 19.25
N PRO A 361 -8.40 7.13 19.90
CA PRO A 361 -8.05 8.51 19.62
C PRO A 361 -6.72 8.85 20.29
N HIS A 362 -6.00 9.81 19.73
CA HIS A 362 -4.72 10.23 20.30
C HIS A 362 -4.91 11.33 21.35
N THR A 363 -4.02 11.38 22.34
CA THR A 363 -4.06 12.41 23.40
C THR A 363 -3.97 13.83 22.85
N ASP A 364 -3.39 14.00 21.67
CA ASP A 364 -3.28 15.29 20.98
C ASP A 364 -4.65 15.87 20.62
N GLU A 365 -5.64 15.01 20.37
CA GLU A 365 -7.03 15.44 20.15
C GLU A 365 -7.63 16.07 21.41
N LEU A 366 -7.33 15.53 22.61
CA LEU A 366 -7.76 16.11 23.87
C LEU A 366 -7.07 17.46 24.13
N VAL A 367 -5.78 17.55 23.83
CA VAL A 367 -5.03 18.81 23.96
C VAL A 367 -5.58 19.88 23.01
N ALA A 368 -5.87 19.50 21.76
CA ALA A 368 -6.49 20.38 20.77
C ALA A 368 -7.90 20.82 21.20
N ALA A 369 -8.71 19.90 21.73
CA ALA A 369 -10.05 20.21 22.23
C ALA A 369 -10.01 21.15 23.44
N LEU A 370 -9.07 20.96 24.37
CA LEU A 370 -8.85 21.86 25.50
C LEU A 370 -8.42 23.26 25.05
N ALA A 371 -7.48 23.34 24.10
CA ALA A 371 -7.04 24.61 23.52
C ALA A 371 -8.18 25.31 22.78
N GLN A 372 -9.04 24.56 22.08
CA GLN A 372 -10.21 25.10 21.40
C GLN A 372 -11.21 25.67 22.39
N GLU A 373 -11.52 24.96 23.46
CA GLU A 373 -12.41 25.44 24.52
C GLU A 373 -11.87 26.73 25.17
N ALA A 374 -10.56 26.81 25.42
CA ALA A 374 -9.93 28.02 25.93
C ALA A 374 -10.07 29.22 24.97
N ARG A 375 -9.94 28.99 23.66
CA ARG A 375 -10.18 30.02 22.63
C ARG A 375 -11.65 30.47 22.62
N THR A 376 -12.58 29.53 22.67
CA THR A 376 -14.02 29.83 22.71
C THR A 376 -14.38 30.69 23.93
N ARG A 377 -13.85 30.35 25.11
CA ARG A 377 -14.06 31.15 26.33
C ARG A 377 -13.45 32.54 26.23
N SER A 378 -12.21 32.63 25.73
CA SER A 378 -11.56 33.93 25.50
C SER A 378 -12.40 34.81 24.58
N ALA A 379 -12.89 34.26 23.46
CA ALA A 379 -13.76 34.98 22.54
C ALA A 379 -15.07 35.46 23.22
N ALA A 380 -15.68 34.63 24.06
CA ALA A 380 -16.86 35.03 24.84
C ALA A 380 -16.56 36.20 25.80
N TYR A 381 -15.38 36.21 26.44
CA TYR A 381 -14.94 37.32 27.29
C TYR A 381 -14.77 38.63 26.50
N TRP A 382 -14.16 38.56 25.31
CA TRP A 382 -14.03 39.71 24.41
C TRP A 382 -15.39 40.22 23.91
N ALA A 383 -16.32 39.33 23.57
CA ALA A 383 -17.69 39.73 23.22
C ALA A 383 -18.40 40.45 24.39
N ARG A 384 -18.13 40.03 25.62
CA ARG A 384 -18.65 40.70 26.83
C ARG A 384 -17.98 42.06 27.06
N LEU A 385 -16.71 42.21 26.71
CA LEU A 385 -16.02 43.51 26.70
C LEU A 385 -16.70 44.51 25.76
N ASP A 386 -17.16 44.09 24.58
CA ASP A 386 -17.85 44.99 23.65
C ASP A 386 -19.17 45.52 24.22
N ARG A 387 -19.88 44.70 24.99
CA ARG A 387 -21.04 45.16 25.77
C ARG A 387 -20.64 46.21 26.81
N ILE A 388 -19.55 45.98 27.54
CA ILE A 388 -19.01 46.91 28.52
C ILE A 388 -18.59 48.23 27.85
N ARG A 389 -17.95 48.18 26.69
CA ARG A 389 -17.61 49.36 25.88
C ARG A 389 -18.85 50.15 25.47
N GLY A 390 -19.92 49.46 25.07
CA GLY A 390 -21.22 50.09 24.80
C GLY A 390 -21.79 50.85 26.00
N LEU A 391 -21.76 50.23 27.19
CA LEU A 391 -22.19 50.87 28.44
C LEU A 391 -21.30 52.06 28.81
N HIS A 392 -19.98 51.92 28.61
CA HIS A 392 -18.99 52.97 28.85
C HIS A 392 -19.25 54.18 27.94
N MET A 393 -19.44 53.97 26.64
CA MET A 393 -19.77 55.03 25.67
C MET A 393 -21.15 55.66 25.91
N ALA A 394 -22.11 54.91 26.45
CA ALA A 394 -23.42 55.41 26.85
C ALA A 394 -23.40 56.19 28.19
N CYS A 395 -22.23 56.37 28.81
CA CYS A 395 -22.05 57.02 30.11
C CYS A 395 -22.80 56.31 31.27
N LYS A 396 -23.05 55.00 31.17
CA LYS A 396 -23.75 54.20 32.19
C LYS A 396 -22.78 53.53 33.17
N THR A 397 -22.12 54.33 34.01
CA THR A 397 -21.04 53.86 34.91
C THR A 397 -21.47 52.74 35.87
N GLY A 398 -22.62 52.87 36.52
CA GLY A 398 -23.09 51.88 37.49
C GLY A 398 -23.48 50.52 36.89
N GLU A 399 -23.89 50.47 35.62
CA GLU A 399 -24.13 49.20 34.89
C GLU A 399 -22.80 48.63 34.39
N ARG A 400 -21.93 49.48 33.84
CA ARG A 400 -20.57 49.13 33.37
C ARG A 400 -19.77 48.44 34.47
N ASP A 401 -19.67 49.04 35.66
CA ASP A 401 -18.80 48.53 36.73
C ASP A 401 -19.30 47.19 37.28
N ARG A 402 -20.63 46.98 37.29
CA ARG A 402 -21.24 45.68 37.62
C ARG A 402 -20.89 44.59 36.61
N GLU A 403 -20.95 44.90 35.31
CA GLU A 403 -20.56 43.94 34.27
C GLU A 403 -19.05 43.66 34.28
N ILE A 404 -18.20 44.65 34.57
CA ILE A 404 -16.75 44.45 34.74
C ILE A 404 -16.49 43.48 35.91
N ALA A 405 -17.13 43.68 37.07
CA ALA A 405 -16.98 42.79 38.22
C ALA A 405 -17.49 41.37 37.93
N ALA A 406 -18.61 41.24 37.21
CA ALA A 406 -19.16 39.95 36.82
C ALA A 406 -18.24 39.20 35.85
N LEU A 407 -17.66 39.89 34.85
CA LEU A 407 -16.72 39.30 33.91
C LEU A 407 -15.44 38.82 34.60
N ARG A 408 -14.88 39.60 35.55
CA ARG A 408 -13.70 39.19 36.34
C ARG A 408 -13.96 37.95 37.17
N GLU A 409 -15.13 37.86 37.79
CA GLU A 409 -15.50 36.67 38.58
C GLU A 409 -15.73 35.45 37.69
N GLU A 410 -16.28 35.62 36.50
CA GLU A 410 -16.41 34.56 35.50
C GLU A 410 -15.03 34.06 35.04
N MET A 411 -14.11 34.96 34.71
CA MET A 411 -12.73 34.61 34.32
C MET A 411 -11.99 33.87 35.45
N ARG A 412 -12.26 34.20 36.71
CA ARG A 412 -11.68 33.53 37.88
C ARG A 412 -12.25 32.13 38.11
N THR A 413 -13.55 31.95 37.91
CA THR A 413 -14.27 30.69 38.17
C THR A 413 -14.22 29.72 36.99
N HIS A 414 -14.02 30.23 35.77
CA HIS A 414 -14.01 29.47 34.52
C HIS A 414 -12.83 29.85 33.62
N PRO A 415 -11.57 29.80 34.09
CA PRO A 415 -10.43 30.23 33.29
C PRO A 415 -10.28 29.38 32.02
N GLY A 416 -9.74 29.96 30.96
CA GLY A 416 -9.22 29.19 29.83
C GLY A 416 -8.07 28.31 30.32
N LEU A 417 -7.99 27.06 29.86
CA LEU A 417 -6.99 26.10 30.29
C LEU A 417 -6.16 25.64 29.10
N ARG A 418 -4.88 25.38 29.33
CA ARG A 418 -3.99 24.75 28.35
C ARG A 418 -3.23 23.61 29.01
N TYR A 419 -2.83 22.63 28.23
CA TYR A 419 -1.98 21.54 28.69
C TYR A 419 -0.66 21.60 27.95
N ASP A 420 0.43 21.87 28.66
CA ASP A 420 1.78 21.89 28.12
C ASP A 420 2.75 21.19 29.09
N SER A 421 3.80 20.57 28.58
CA SER A 421 4.85 19.91 29.39
C SER A 421 4.36 18.90 30.45
N GLY A 422 3.21 18.25 30.24
CA GLY A 422 2.63 17.29 31.19
C GLY A 422 1.82 17.91 32.32
N ALA A 423 1.57 19.22 32.28
CA ALA A 423 0.83 19.95 33.30
C ALA A 423 -0.25 20.87 32.69
N CYS A 424 -1.29 21.13 33.49
CA CYS A 424 -2.41 21.99 33.13
C CYS A 424 -2.15 23.42 33.66
N HIS A 425 -2.17 24.41 32.78
CA HIS A 425 -1.93 25.81 33.09
C HIS A 425 -3.14 26.68 32.74
N MET A 426 -3.39 27.72 33.52
CA MET A 426 -4.40 28.74 33.20
C MET A 426 -3.88 29.66 32.10
N VAL A 427 -4.75 29.99 31.14
CA VAL A 427 -4.48 30.97 30.09
C VAL A 427 -4.84 32.36 30.61
N ALA A 428 -3.82 33.13 30.97
CA ALA A 428 -3.99 34.51 31.42
C ALA A 428 -4.51 35.42 30.30
N GLN A 429 -5.31 36.44 30.66
CA GLN A 429 -5.91 37.43 29.74
C GLN A 429 -5.45 38.86 30.07
N PRO A 430 -4.13 39.15 30.02
CA PRO A 430 -3.58 40.41 30.53
C PRO A 430 -4.07 41.64 29.77
N GLN A 431 -4.26 41.53 28.46
CA GLN A 431 -4.75 42.62 27.61
C GLN A 431 -6.21 42.97 27.93
N LEU A 432 -7.04 41.96 28.17
CA LEU A 432 -8.44 42.15 28.56
C LEU A 432 -8.53 42.88 29.91
N GLU A 433 -7.77 42.40 30.92
CA GLU A 433 -7.72 43.05 32.24
C GLU A 433 -7.25 44.51 32.15
N GLN A 434 -6.23 44.78 31.33
CA GLN A 434 -5.74 46.14 31.12
C GLN A 434 -6.83 47.06 30.56
N GLU A 435 -7.67 46.59 29.62
CA GLU A 435 -8.76 47.42 29.10
C GLU A 435 -9.91 47.61 30.09
N LEU A 436 -10.21 46.60 30.90
CA LEU A 436 -11.18 46.74 31.99
C LEU A 436 -10.69 47.79 33.00
N ASP A 437 -9.40 47.77 33.35
CA ASP A 437 -8.79 48.76 34.24
C ASP A 437 -8.84 50.18 33.66
N ARG A 438 -8.49 50.34 32.37
CA ARG A 438 -8.57 51.66 31.70
C ARG A 438 -9.99 52.22 31.71
N MET A 439 -11.00 51.40 31.44
CA MET A 439 -12.40 51.83 31.46
C MET A 439 -12.93 52.11 32.87
N THR A 440 -12.34 51.49 33.91
CA THR A 440 -12.69 51.76 35.31
C THR A 440 -12.03 53.06 35.79
N ALA A 441 -10.82 53.35 35.33
CA ALA A 441 -10.03 54.51 35.75
C ALA A 441 -10.53 55.86 35.17
N GLY A 442 -11.20 55.86 34.02
CA GLY A 442 -11.60 57.08 33.32
C GLY A 442 -13.00 57.03 32.69
N LEU A 443 -13.53 58.20 32.36
CA LEU A 443 -14.75 58.37 31.57
C LEU A 443 -14.37 58.78 30.14
N PRO A 444 -15.16 58.41 29.11
CA PRO A 444 -15.03 58.99 27.78
C PRO A 444 -15.11 60.51 27.85
N GLU A 445 -14.42 61.21 26.96
CA GLU A 445 -14.42 62.67 26.95
C GLU A 445 -15.84 63.24 26.91
N HIS A 446 -16.71 62.76 26.01
CA HIS A 446 -18.10 63.24 25.88
C HIS A 446 -19.01 62.94 27.09
N CYS A 447 -18.57 62.09 28.02
CA CYS A 447 -19.26 61.83 29.27
C CYS A 447 -18.78 62.74 30.41
N GLN A 448 -17.71 63.51 30.21
CA GLN A 448 -17.22 64.46 31.20
C GLN A 448 -18.19 65.64 31.29
N MET A 449 -18.46 66.05 32.53
CA MET A 449 -19.29 67.22 32.79
C MET A 449 -18.42 68.47 32.81
N THR A 450 -18.91 69.51 32.15
CA THR A 450 -18.40 70.89 32.21
C THR A 450 -19.55 71.80 32.64
N ALA A 451 -19.31 73.08 32.86
CA ALA A 451 -20.36 74.05 33.14
C ALA A 451 -20.37 75.10 32.04
N VAL A 452 -21.56 75.56 31.65
CA VAL A 452 -21.67 76.75 30.78
C VAL A 452 -20.99 77.92 31.50
N PRO A 453 -19.99 78.61 30.92
CA PRO A 453 -19.27 79.67 31.62
C PRO A 453 -20.23 80.79 32.03
N ARG A 454 -20.08 81.30 33.26
CA ARG A 454 -21.03 82.31 33.81
C ARG A 454 -20.82 83.71 33.23
N ASP A 455 -19.63 83.94 32.70
CA ASP A 455 -19.16 85.18 32.12
C ASP A 455 -19.56 85.36 30.66
N ILE A 456 -20.18 84.37 29.99
CA ILE A 456 -20.67 84.54 28.61
C ILE A 456 -21.72 85.63 28.46
N LEU A 457 -22.44 85.97 29.54
CA LEU A 457 -23.41 87.06 29.54
C LEU A 457 -22.69 88.40 29.45
N ARG A 458 -23.22 89.30 28.61
CA ARG A 458 -22.67 90.65 28.35
C ARG A 458 -21.32 90.67 27.63
N LEU A 459 -20.83 89.53 27.14
CA LEU A 459 -19.68 89.49 26.24
C LEU A 459 -20.10 89.73 24.78
N PRO A 460 -19.21 90.29 23.95
CA PRO A 460 -19.39 90.25 22.51
C PRO A 460 -19.37 88.80 22.02
N THR A 461 -20.15 88.52 20.98
CA THR A 461 -20.35 87.15 20.44
C THR A 461 -19.04 86.40 20.19
N SER A 462 -18.00 87.08 19.71
CA SER A 462 -16.68 86.48 19.47
C SER A 462 -15.97 85.99 20.74
N GLU A 463 -16.11 86.72 21.85
CA GLU A 463 -15.51 86.32 23.13
C GLU A 463 -16.32 85.23 23.83
N ALA A 464 -17.65 85.27 23.69
CA ALA A 464 -18.53 84.21 24.18
C ALA A 464 -18.28 82.88 23.45
N VAL A 465 -18.05 82.90 22.13
CA VAL A 465 -17.66 81.70 21.36
C VAL A 465 -16.35 81.11 21.89
N ARG A 466 -15.33 81.95 22.12
CA ARG A 466 -14.04 81.48 22.67
C ARG A 466 -14.19 80.89 24.07
N ALA A 467 -14.98 81.51 24.94
CA ALA A 467 -15.25 80.99 26.29
C ALA A 467 -15.98 79.64 26.25
N LEU A 468 -16.90 79.45 25.30
CA LEU A 468 -17.55 78.16 25.06
C LEU A 468 -16.55 77.11 24.55
N GLU A 469 -15.71 77.45 23.58
CA GLU A 469 -14.67 76.55 23.06
C GLU A 469 -13.67 76.12 24.14
N GLU A 470 -13.22 77.04 25.00
CA GLU A 470 -12.35 76.76 26.16
C GLU A 470 -13.02 75.83 27.18
N ALA A 471 -14.33 75.98 27.38
CA ALA A 471 -15.14 75.07 28.20
C ALA A 471 -15.50 73.76 27.50
N ARG A 472 -14.98 73.54 26.28
CA ARG A 472 -15.29 72.40 25.38
C ARG A 472 -16.77 72.32 25.04
N LEU A 473 -17.40 73.44 24.68
CA LEU A 473 -18.78 73.58 24.22
C LEU A 473 -18.79 74.24 22.83
N PHE A 474 -19.93 74.19 22.11
CA PHE A 474 -20.04 74.84 20.80
C PHE A 474 -21.36 75.60 20.63
N VAL A 475 -21.43 76.52 19.68
CA VAL A 475 -22.65 77.30 19.41
C VAL A 475 -23.64 76.49 18.57
N LEU A 476 -24.88 76.37 19.06
CA LEU A 476 -25.95 75.66 18.38
C LEU A 476 -26.73 76.60 17.46
N GLY A 477 -26.47 76.51 16.15
CA GLY A 477 -27.19 77.30 15.13
C GLY A 477 -26.81 78.79 15.10
N ALA A 478 -27.57 79.59 14.36
CA ALA A 478 -27.38 81.04 14.34
C ALA A 478 -27.94 81.68 15.62
N PRO A 479 -27.25 82.65 16.23
CA PRO A 479 -27.74 83.34 17.43
C PRO A 479 -29.09 84.01 17.20
N THR A 480 -30.02 83.82 18.12
CA THR A 480 -31.34 84.47 18.09
C THR A 480 -31.16 85.96 18.39
N ARG A 481 -31.73 86.86 17.59
CA ARG A 481 -31.56 88.31 17.78
C ARG A 481 -32.76 88.93 18.51
N VAL A 482 -32.49 89.76 19.50
CA VAL A 482 -33.50 90.61 20.16
C VAL A 482 -33.18 92.09 19.93
N PRO A 483 -34.20 92.96 19.73
CA PRO A 483 -33.98 94.37 19.46
C PRO A 483 -33.24 95.04 20.63
N PRO A 484 -32.20 95.85 20.35
CA PRO A 484 -31.41 96.51 21.40
C PRO A 484 -32.24 97.57 22.13
N LYS A 485 -32.01 97.75 23.44
CA LYS A 485 -32.52 98.92 24.17
C LYS A 485 -31.73 100.17 23.78
N ALA A 486 -32.32 101.35 23.96
CA ALA A 486 -31.61 102.62 23.71
C ALA A 486 -30.29 102.64 24.50
N ASP A 487 -29.18 102.91 23.81
CA ASP A 487 -27.78 102.92 24.29
C ASP A 487 -27.07 101.55 24.45
N GLU A 488 -27.61 100.44 23.94
CA GLU A 488 -26.99 99.11 24.02
C GLU A 488 -26.23 98.72 22.72
N PRO A 489 -24.97 98.26 22.78
CA PRO A 489 -24.22 97.83 21.59
C PRO A 489 -24.78 96.52 21.00
N GLU A 490 -24.73 96.40 19.67
CA GLU A 490 -25.15 95.20 18.94
C GLU A 490 -24.15 94.04 19.13
N GLY A 491 -24.65 92.80 19.02
CA GLY A 491 -23.82 91.58 19.07
C GLY A 491 -23.39 91.14 20.47
N ILE A 492 -24.06 91.64 21.52
CA ILE A 492 -23.85 91.25 22.91
C ILE A 492 -24.78 90.09 23.29
N VAL A 493 -24.23 89.06 23.94
CA VAL A 493 -25.02 87.91 24.44
C VAL A 493 -25.84 88.32 25.66
N VAL A 494 -27.16 88.19 25.55
CA VAL A 494 -28.13 88.51 26.62
C VAL A 494 -28.69 87.27 27.32
N ASP A 495 -28.69 86.13 26.65
CA ASP A 495 -29.18 84.87 27.19
C ASP A 495 -28.51 83.67 26.51
N SER A 496 -28.52 82.52 27.19
CA SER A 496 -28.06 81.25 26.64
C SER A 496 -28.93 80.09 27.10
N ALA A 497 -29.08 79.09 26.22
CA ALA A 497 -29.71 77.81 26.56
C ALA A 497 -28.76 76.67 26.18
N PRO A 498 -28.29 75.83 27.14
CA PRO A 498 -28.54 75.84 28.59
C PRO A 498 -28.05 77.09 29.34
N ALA A 499 -28.52 77.30 30.58
CA ALA A 499 -28.30 78.54 31.32
C ALA A 499 -26.84 78.68 31.81
N PRO A 500 -26.32 79.91 32.01
CA PRO A 500 -24.97 80.10 32.52
C PRO A 500 -24.78 79.46 33.90
N GLY A 501 -23.73 78.67 34.06
CA GLY A 501 -23.42 77.89 35.25
C GLY A 501 -24.14 76.53 35.34
N GLU A 502 -24.99 76.17 34.36
CA GLU A 502 -25.65 74.86 34.31
C GLU A 502 -24.64 73.75 33.95
N PRO A 503 -24.63 72.61 34.68
CA PRO A 503 -23.74 71.50 34.38
C PRO A 503 -24.23 70.76 33.14
N VAL A 504 -23.39 70.74 32.11
CA VAL A 504 -23.66 70.11 30.81
C VAL A 504 -22.53 69.16 30.46
N ARG A 505 -22.74 68.27 29.48
CA ARG A 505 -21.62 67.45 28.96
C ARG A 505 -20.72 68.32 28.09
N VAL A 506 -19.43 68.01 28.06
CA VAL A 506 -18.56 68.59 27.02
C VAL A 506 -19.13 68.22 25.64
N TRP A 507 -18.90 69.09 24.66
CA TRP A 507 -19.48 69.07 23.32
C TRP A 507 -21.01 69.20 23.31
N THR A 508 -21.60 69.84 24.32
CA THR A 508 -23.01 70.26 24.24
C THR A 508 -23.12 71.55 23.42
N GLY A 509 -24.15 71.63 22.56
CA GLY A 509 -24.47 72.84 21.82
C GLY A 509 -25.21 73.85 22.70
N VAL A 510 -24.73 75.10 22.72
CA VAL A 510 -25.32 76.21 23.46
C VAL A 510 -25.94 77.20 22.47
N ALA A 511 -27.25 77.39 22.55
CA ALA A 511 -27.94 78.42 21.77
C ALA A 511 -27.72 79.78 22.44
N LEU A 512 -27.37 80.79 21.64
CA LEU A 512 -27.10 82.15 22.12
C LEU A 512 -28.21 83.09 21.67
N THR A 513 -28.62 84.00 22.56
CA THR A 513 -29.48 85.13 22.23
C THR A 513 -28.64 86.40 22.31
N VAL A 514 -28.63 87.21 21.24
CA VAL A 514 -27.79 88.40 21.11
C VAL A 514 -28.61 89.64 20.76
N THR A 515 -28.10 90.83 21.07
CA THR A 515 -28.71 92.11 20.66
C THR A 515 -28.50 92.40 19.17
N GLY A 516 -29.55 92.81 18.44
CA GLY A 516 -29.42 93.28 17.05
C GLY A 516 -30.74 93.31 16.27
N PRO A 517 -30.74 93.88 15.04
CA PRO A 517 -31.92 93.94 14.19
C PRO A 517 -32.39 92.53 13.81
N GLN A 518 -33.70 92.32 13.96
CA GLN A 518 -34.36 91.07 13.58
C GLN A 518 -34.40 90.98 12.04
N PRO A 519 -33.89 89.91 11.42
CA PRO A 519 -34.02 89.75 9.97
C PRO A 519 -35.50 89.62 9.58
N GLU A 520 -35.90 90.32 8.52
CA GLU A 520 -37.23 90.22 7.91
C GLU A 520 -37.45 88.79 7.38
N PRO A 521 -38.69 88.27 7.40
CA PRO A 521 -38.97 86.95 6.87
C PRO A 521 -38.74 86.96 5.36
N GLU A 522 -37.76 86.19 4.89
CA GLU A 522 -37.48 86.00 3.47
C GLU A 522 -38.72 85.44 2.76
N GLU A 523 -39.07 86.07 1.64
CA GLU A 523 -40.18 85.69 0.76
C GLU A 523 -40.15 84.19 0.47
N GLU A 524 -41.28 83.52 0.69
CA GLU A 524 -41.45 82.11 0.37
C GLU A 524 -41.20 81.90 -1.13
N PRO A 525 -40.18 81.14 -1.54
CA PRO A 525 -39.92 80.90 -2.95
C PRO A 525 -41.09 80.11 -3.55
N GLU A 526 -41.45 80.35 -4.81
CA GLU A 526 -42.41 79.48 -5.52
C GLU A 526 -41.89 78.03 -5.48
N LEU A 527 -42.60 77.18 -4.74
CA LEU A 527 -42.21 75.81 -4.46
C LEU A 527 -42.72 74.87 -5.57
N ALA A 528 -41.81 74.17 -6.23
CA ALA A 528 -42.10 73.00 -7.03
C ALA A 528 -41.97 71.74 -6.16
N THR A 529 -42.87 70.77 -6.33
CA THR A 529 -42.79 69.49 -5.61
C THR A 529 -41.82 68.56 -6.32
N VAL A 530 -40.83 68.02 -5.60
CA VAL A 530 -39.90 67.03 -6.16
C VAL A 530 -40.67 65.76 -6.59
N PRO A 531 -40.61 65.35 -7.87
CA PRO A 531 -41.33 64.18 -8.36
C PRO A 531 -40.78 62.86 -7.77
N ALA A 532 -41.53 61.76 -7.93
CA ALA A 532 -41.13 60.43 -7.47
C ALA A 532 -39.98 59.86 -8.33
N ILE A 533 -38.74 60.19 -7.94
CA ILE A 533 -37.53 59.85 -8.70
C ILE A 533 -36.70 58.69 -8.11
N LEU A 534 -37.05 58.18 -6.93
CA LEU A 534 -36.36 57.05 -6.32
C LEU A 534 -36.64 55.77 -7.11
N GLY A 535 -35.59 54.99 -7.40
CA GLY A 535 -35.72 53.78 -8.21
C GLY A 535 -35.93 54.03 -9.70
N LEU A 536 -35.83 55.27 -10.18
CA LEU A 536 -35.66 55.58 -11.60
C LEU A 536 -34.17 55.52 -12.00
N THR A 537 -33.92 55.26 -13.28
CA THR A 537 -32.58 55.40 -13.86
C THR A 537 -32.17 56.86 -13.89
N GLU A 538 -30.87 57.16 -13.74
CA GLU A 538 -30.31 58.52 -13.76
C GLU A 538 -30.90 59.42 -14.86
N ALA A 539 -30.93 58.95 -16.11
CA ALA A 539 -31.47 59.71 -17.25
C ALA A 539 -32.96 60.07 -17.10
N LYS A 540 -33.77 59.16 -16.55
CA LYS A 540 -35.22 59.37 -16.32
C LYS A 540 -35.48 60.31 -15.15
N ALA A 541 -34.66 60.22 -14.09
CA ALA A 541 -34.76 61.11 -12.94
C ALA A 541 -34.39 62.56 -13.31
N LEU A 542 -33.34 62.76 -14.11
CA LEU A 542 -32.95 64.08 -14.61
C LEU A 542 -34.03 64.70 -15.52
N SER A 543 -34.64 63.88 -16.39
CA SER A 543 -35.74 64.32 -17.25
C SER A 543 -36.98 64.73 -16.44
N ALA A 544 -37.37 63.92 -15.44
CA ALA A 544 -38.51 64.22 -14.57
C ALA A 544 -38.30 65.48 -13.71
N LEU A 545 -37.06 65.75 -13.26
CA LEU A 545 -36.71 66.97 -12.55
C LEU A 545 -36.78 68.20 -13.45
N ALA A 546 -36.26 68.09 -14.68
CA ALA A 546 -36.32 69.18 -15.66
C ALA A 546 -37.78 69.52 -16.05
N GLU A 547 -38.64 68.52 -16.23
CA GLU A 547 -40.08 68.72 -16.47
C GLU A 547 -40.79 69.39 -15.29
N ALA A 548 -40.31 69.19 -14.06
CA ALA A 548 -40.82 69.84 -12.85
C ALA A 548 -40.21 71.24 -12.59
N GLY A 549 -39.37 71.76 -13.49
CA GLY A 549 -38.71 73.06 -13.33
C GLY A 549 -37.58 73.07 -12.28
N LEU A 550 -37.00 71.90 -11.97
CA LEU A 550 -35.91 71.71 -11.01
C LEU A 550 -34.62 71.25 -11.72
N ASN A 551 -33.46 71.59 -11.16
CA ASN A 551 -32.17 71.21 -11.72
C ASN A 551 -31.63 69.96 -11.00
N GLY A 552 -31.64 68.80 -11.65
CA GLY A 552 -31.03 67.59 -11.09
C GLY A 552 -29.51 67.58 -11.23
N VAL A 553 -28.78 67.38 -10.13
CA VAL A 553 -27.32 67.25 -10.13
C VAL A 553 -26.92 65.95 -9.45
N VAL A 554 -26.08 65.14 -10.08
CA VAL A 554 -25.51 63.95 -9.43
C VAL A 554 -24.42 64.39 -8.45
N GLY A 555 -24.76 64.38 -7.16
CA GLY A 555 -23.85 64.85 -6.11
C GLY A 555 -22.93 63.75 -5.59
N LYS A 556 -23.46 62.56 -5.31
CA LYS A 556 -22.69 61.44 -4.75
C LYS A 556 -23.02 60.14 -5.49
N ARG A 557 -22.01 59.33 -5.79
CA ARG A 557 -22.21 57.94 -6.20
C ARG A 557 -21.84 57.02 -5.03
N ILE A 558 -22.76 56.15 -4.63
CA ILE A 558 -22.50 55.11 -3.61
C ILE A 558 -22.23 53.77 -4.32
N PRO A 559 -21.30 52.93 -3.83
CA PRO A 559 -21.05 51.63 -4.42
C PRO A 559 -22.28 50.72 -4.32
N ALA A 560 -22.47 49.84 -5.32
CA ALA A 560 -23.47 48.77 -5.26
C ALA A 560 -22.94 47.56 -4.46
N ASP A 561 -22.66 47.78 -3.18
CA ASP A 561 -22.09 46.84 -2.21
C ASP A 561 -23.12 45.87 -1.58
N ARG A 562 -24.39 45.99 -1.99
CA ARG A 562 -25.49 45.10 -1.61
C ARG A 562 -26.26 44.61 -2.84
N LEU A 563 -26.89 43.44 -2.73
CA LEU A 563 -27.56 42.80 -3.86
C LEU A 563 -28.79 43.59 -4.33
N GLU A 564 -29.49 44.24 -3.40
CA GLU A 564 -30.68 45.05 -3.64
C GLU A 564 -30.36 46.38 -4.34
N LEU A 565 -29.11 46.85 -4.24
CA LEU A 565 -28.64 48.08 -4.86
C LEU A 565 -28.29 47.83 -6.34
N LYS A 566 -29.21 48.17 -7.24
CA LYS A 566 -29.00 48.07 -8.69
C LYS A 566 -28.20 49.28 -9.21
N PRO A 567 -27.06 49.08 -9.88
CA PRO A 567 -26.29 50.18 -10.49
C PRO A 567 -27.11 51.02 -11.47
N GLY A 568 -26.87 52.33 -11.49
CA GLY A 568 -27.50 53.29 -12.40
C GLY A 568 -28.86 53.86 -11.94
N PHE A 569 -29.32 53.46 -10.76
CA PHE A 569 -30.58 53.92 -10.17
C PHE A 569 -30.37 54.99 -9.08
N VAL A 570 -31.33 55.89 -8.94
CA VAL A 570 -31.32 56.90 -7.87
C VAL A 570 -31.72 56.25 -6.54
N HIS A 571 -30.82 56.33 -5.55
CA HIS A 571 -31.01 55.79 -4.20
C HIS A 571 -31.63 56.82 -3.26
N ALA A 572 -31.20 58.08 -3.36
CA ALA A 572 -31.70 59.17 -2.54
C ALA A 572 -31.62 60.50 -3.31
N ALA A 573 -32.44 61.46 -2.90
CA ALA A 573 -32.43 62.82 -3.42
C ALA A 573 -32.58 63.79 -2.24
N VAL A 574 -31.90 64.93 -2.32
CA VAL A 574 -32.02 66.02 -1.35
C VAL A 574 -32.27 67.33 -2.10
N PRO A 575 -33.43 67.97 -1.93
CA PRO A 575 -34.62 67.52 -1.19
C PRO A 575 -35.24 66.22 -1.76
N GLY A 576 -35.88 65.41 -0.90
CA GLY A 576 -36.45 64.11 -1.27
C GLY A 576 -37.80 64.20 -2.01
N PRO A 577 -38.29 63.11 -2.62
CA PRO A 577 -39.57 63.11 -3.32
C PRO A 577 -40.74 63.58 -2.46
N GLY A 578 -41.67 64.34 -3.05
CA GLY A 578 -42.82 64.91 -2.37
C GLY A 578 -42.49 66.09 -1.45
N ARG A 579 -41.20 66.48 -1.32
CA ARG A 579 -40.82 67.71 -0.62
C ARG A 579 -40.92 68.92 -1.56
N PRO A 580 -41.35 70.08 -1.04
CA PRO A 580 -41.26 71.32 -1.78
C PRO A 580 -39.80 71.76 -1.93
N ALA A 581 -39.45 72.26 -3.11
CA ALA A 581 -38.15 72.84 -3.45
C ALA A 581 -38.37 74.10 -4.30
N ALA A 582 -37.58 75.15 -4.08
CA ALA A 582 -37.69 76.39 -4.86
C ALA A 582 -37.50 76.10 -6.36
N MET A 583 -38.29 76.74 -7.23
CA MET A 583 -38.10 76.63 -8.68
C MET A 583 -36.64 76.97 -9.09
N GLY A 584 -36.09 76.18 -10.01
CA GLY A 584 -34.69 76.29 -10.46
C GLY A 584 -33.63 75.78 -9.47
N SER A 585 -34.00 75.36 -8.26
CA SER A 585 -33.05 74.86 -7.28
C SER A 585 -32.43 73.50 -7.67
N ALA A 586 -31.22 73.27 -7.17
CA ALA A 586 -30.49 72.04 -7.42
C ALA A 586 -30.95 70.92 -6.49
N VAL A 587 -31.46 69.83 -7.06
CA VAL A 587 -31.75 68.59 -6.33
C VAL A 587 -30.54 67.67 -6.44
N SER A 588 -29.86 67.46 -5.32
CA SER A 588 -28.68 66.60 -5.25
C SER A 588 -29.09 65.13 -5.22
N LEU A 589 -28.70 64.39 -6.26
CA LEU A 589 -28.99 62.98 -6.43
C LEU A 589 -27.83 62.14 -5.89
N THR A 590 -28.18 61.13 -5.09
CA THR A 590 -27.30 60.01 -4.78
C THR A 590 -27.63 58.85 -5.68
N VAL A 591 -26.73 58.52 -6.61
CA VAL A 591 -26.90 57.45 -7.60
C VAL A 591 -26.10 56.23 -7.18
N ILE A 592 -26.63 55.04 -7.41
CA ILE A 592 -25.91 53.79 -7.19
C ILE A 592 -24.89 53.63 -8.33
N GLY A 593 -23.62 53.65 -7.98
CA GLY A 593 -22.48 53.46 -8.88
C GLY A 593 -22.27 52.00 -9.28
N PRO A 594 -21.18 51.70 -10.01
CA PRO A 594 -20.83 50.31 -10.35
C PRO A 594 -20.58 49.48 -9.09
N ARG A 595 -20.67 48.15 -9.24
CA ARG A 595 -20.30 47.22 -8.16
C ARG A 595 -18.79 47.33 -7.89
N PRO A 596 -18.35 47.28 -6.61
CA PRO A 596 -16.93 47.19 -6.29
C PRO A 596 -16.29 45.97 -6.98
N MET A 597 -15.05 46.12 -7.42
CA MET A 597 -14.26 45.02 -7.95
C MET A 597 -13.49 44.37 -6.79
N ILE A 598 -13.62 43.06 -6.64
CA ILE A 598 -12.99 42.25 -5.58
C ILE A 598 -12.14 41.17 -6.27
N ASP A 599 -10.96 40.91 -5.73
CA ASP A 599 -10.11 39.82 -6.22
C ASP A 599 -10.63 38.46 -5.72
N VAL A 600 -10.62 37.46 -6.59
CA VAL A 600 -11.00 36.09 -6.19
C VAL A 600 -9.95 35.52 -5.23
N PRO A 601 -10.34 35.06 -4.03
CA PRO A 601 -9.42 34.42 -3.10
C PRO A 601 -8.97 33.05 -3.64
N SER A 602 -7.75 32.64 -3.29
CA SER A 602 -7.27 31.28 -3.59
C SER A 602 -8.08 30.24 -2.83
N LEU A 603 -8.47 29.16 -3.52
CA LEU A 603 -9.15 28.01 -2.92
C LEU A 603 -8.18 26.90 -2.48
N ALA A 604 -6.87 27.11 -2.65
CA ALA A 604 -5.84 26.16 -2.25
C ALA A 604 -5.95 25.80 -0.76
N GLY A 605 -6.29 24.55 -0.47
CA GLY A 605 -6.50 24.03 0.89
C GLY A 605 -7.95 23.76 1.28
N ALA A 606 -8.93 24.14 0.47
CA ALA A 606 -10.33 23.75 0.67
C ALA A 606 -10.54 22.29 0.27
N LYS A 607 -10.84 21.43 1.25
CA LYS A 607 -11.06 19.99 1.03
C LYS A 607 -12.52 19.62 0.80
N THR A 608 -13.45 20.55 1.03
CA THR A 608 -14.89 20.32 0.88
C THR A 608 -15.55 21.45 0.11
N GLU A 609 -16.64 21.12 -0.59
CA GLU A 609 -17.45 22.12 -1.31
C GLU A 609 -17.95 23.22 -0.36
N ALA A 610 -18.37 22.85 0.86
CA ALA A 610 -18.81 23.81 1.87
C ALA A 610 -17.69 24.79 2.30
N GLN A 611 -16.44 24.32 2.41
CA GLN A 611 -15.30 25.20 2.71
C GLN A 611 -15.00 26.14 1.53
N ALA A 612 -14.99 25.63 0.30
CA ALA A 612 -14.75 26.45 -0.89
C ALA A 612 -15.86 27.51 -1.07
N GLN A 613 -17.12 27.12 -0.91
CA GLN A 613 -18.25 28.05 -0.95
C GLN A 613 -18.22 29.07 0.19
N GLY A 614 -17.76 28.67 1.38
CA GLY A 614 -17.55 29.57 2.52
C GLY A 614 -16.51 30.65 2.22
N ILE A 615 -15.36 30.29 1.67
CA ILE A 615 -14.29 31.22 1.27
C ILE A 615 -14.81 32.23 0.23
N LEU A 616 -15.57 31.78 -0.77
CA LEU A 616 -16.14 32.66 -1.80
C LEU A 616 -17.23 33.59 -1.23
N ALA A 617 -18.07 33.09 -0.32
CA ALA A 617 -19.13 33.87 0.32
C ALA A 617 -18.55 34.95 1.26
N GLU A 618 -17.51 34.62 2.03
CA GLU A 618 -16.79 35.57 2.89
C GLU A 618 -16.11 36.68 2.09
N ALA A 619 -15.64 36.38 0.87
CA ALA A 619 -15.09 37.36 -0.06
C ALA A 619 -16.15 38.21 -0.78
N GLY A 620 -17.44 37.94 -0.60
CA GLY A 620 -18.53 38.74 -1.20
C GLY A 620 -18.97 38.30 -2.60
N PHE A 621 -18.65 37.06 -3.01
CA PHE A 621 -19.15 36.43 -4.23
C PHE A 621 -20.38 35.56 -3.98
N VAL A 622 -21.10 35.21 -5.04
CA VAL A 622 -22.21 34.24 -4.97
C VAL A 622 -21.65 32.86 -5.30
N PRO A 623 -21.54 31.92 -4.34
CA PRO A 623 -21.02 30.58 -4.63
C PRO A 623 -21.97 29.79 -5.53
N GLY A 624 -21.46 29.28 -6.64
CA GLY A 624 -22.14 28.31 -7.49
C GLY A 624 -21.86 26.86 -7.07
N PRO A 625 -22.56 25.88 -7.67
CA PRO A 625 -22.28 24.47 -7.44
C PRO A 625 -20.89 24.11 -7.96
N ALA A 626 -20.19 23.25 -7.24
CA ALA A 626 -18.88 22.74 -7.64
C ALA A 626 -18.89 22.20 -9.07
N ALA A 627 -17.78 22.39 -9.78
CA ALA A 627 -17.56 21.86 -11.12
C ALA A 627 -16.28 21.02 -11.18
N ALA A 628 -16.27 20.04 -12.07
CA ALA A 628 -15.11 19.22 -12.33
C ALA A 628 -14.04 20.05 -13.07
N GLY A 629 -12.85 20.13 -12.49
CA GLY A 629 -11.68 20.80 -13.05
C GLY A 629 -10.74 19.83 -13.76
N HIS A 630 -9.45 20.17 -13.78
CA HIS A 630 -8.41 19.32 -14.37
C HIS A 630 -8.12 18.08 -13.50
N PRO A 631 -7.50 17.03 -14.06
CA PRO A 631 -7.05 15.89 -13.26
C PRO A 631 -5.97 16.28 -12.25
N ALA A 632 -5.95 15.61 -11.09
CA ALA A 632 -5.01 15.88 -10.01
C ALA A 632 -3.55 15.64 -10.48
N PRO A 633 -2.63 16.62 -10.35
CA PRO A 633 -1.20 16.42 -10.59
C PRO A 633 -0.56 15.55 -9.48
N GLU A 634 0.63 15.02 -9.74
CA GLU A 634 1.36 14.16 -8.80
C GLU A 634 1.64 14.90 -7.48
N GLY A 635 1.01 14.45 -6.39
CA GLY A 635 1.10 15.06 -5.05
C GLY A 635 -0.17 15.80 -4.56
N GLU A 636 -1.18 15.98 -5.41
CA GLU A 636 -2.48 16.57 -5.03
C GLU A 636 -3.58 15.49 -4.91
N GLU A 637 -4.50 15.66 -3.97
CA GLU A 637 -5.60 14.71 -3.73
C GLU A 637 -6.79 15.00 -4.68
N PRO A 638 -7.31 14.00 -5.44
CA PRO A 638 -8.55 14.17 -6.20
C PRO A 638 -9.70 14.64 -5.30
N GLY A 639 -10.45 15.65 -5.76
CA GLY A 639 -11.54 16.27 -4.99
C GLY A 639 -11.17 17.52 -4.19
N THR A 640 -9.89 17.92 -4.11
CA THR A 640 -9.52 19.23 -3.55
C THR A 640 -9.79 20.36 -4.55
N PHE A 641 -10.14 21.55 -4.03
CA PHE A 641 -10.45 22.71 -4.85
C PHE A 641 -9.20 23.57 -5.09
N TYR A 642 -9.01 24.03 -6.33
CA TYR A 642 -7.80 24.76 -6.71
C TYR A 642 -8.08 26.11 -7.39
N ASP A 643 -9.22 26.26 -8.07
CA ASP A 643 -9.56 27.47 -8.82
C ASP A 643 -11.09 27.65 -8.91
N THR A 644 -11.56 28.69 -9.59
CA THR A 644 -12.97 28.93 -9.88
C THR A 644 -13.24 28.98 -11.39
N ASP A 645 -14.50 28.88 -11.78
CA ASP A 645 -14.98 29.26 -13.12
C ASP A 645 -15.97 30.42 -12.97
N PRO A 646 -15.67 31.62 -13.52
CA PRO A 646 -14.44 32.02 -14.23
C PRO A 646 -13.14 31.95 -13.37
N PRO A 647 -11.94 31.81 -13.98
CA PRO A 647 -10.67 31.57 -13.27
C PRO A 647 -10.17 32.76 -12.46
N GLY A 648 -9.50 32.48 -11.34
CA GLY A 648 -8.69 33.43 -10.59
C GLY A 648 -7.21 33.37 -10.99
N PRO A 649 -6.39 34.42 -10.74
CA PRO A 649 -6.70 35.69 -10.10
C PRO A 649 -7.14 36.77 -11.09
N GLY A 650 -8.25 37.44 -10.79
CA GLY A 650 -8.74 38.62 -11.52
C GLY A 650 -9.74 39.42 -10.69
N PRO A 651 -9.84 40.74 -10.90
CA PRO A 651 -10.86 41.55 -10.23
C PRO A 651 -12.21 41.26 -10.88
N TYR A 652 -13.19 40.84 -10.10
CA TYR A 652 -14.57 40.63 -10.55
C TYR A 652 -15.54 41.54 -9.78
N PRO A 653 -16.66 41.96 -10.38
CA PRO A 653 -17.70 42.68 -9.66
C PRO A 653 -18.19 41.86 -8.46
N MET A 654 -18.41 42.52 -7.32
CA MET A 654 -19.06 41.90 -6.15
C MET A 654 -20.39 41.24 -6.55
N PHE A 655 -20.75 40.13 -5.91
CA PHE A 655 -21.90 39.28 -6.25
C PHE A 655 -21.83 38.57 -7.62
N THR A 656 -20.66 38.48 -8.25
CA THR A 656 -20.46 37.57 -9.39
C THR A 656 -20.62 36.12 -8.92
N THR A 657 -21.24 35.28 -9.75
CA THR A 657 -21.37 33.85 -9.48
C THR A 657 -20.08 33.14 -9.86
N LEU A 658 -19.41 32.52 -8.89
CA LEU A 658 -18.17 31.77 -9.09
C LEU A 658 -18.38 30.29 -8.72
N ARG A 659 -18.03 29.38 -9.62
CA ARG A 659 -18.12 27.94 -9.38
C ARG A 659 -16.76 27.40 -8.94
N PRO A 660 -16.63 26.76 -7.78
CA PRO A 660 -15.34 26.22 -7.35
C PRO A 660 -15.00 24.96 -8.18
N LEU A 661 -13.78 24.88 -8.68
CA LEU A 661 -13.24 23.78 -9.50
C LEU A 661 -12.46 22.80 -8.63
N ALA A 662 -12.86 21.53 -8.65
CA ALA A 662 -12.20 20.44 -7.93
C ALA A 662 -11.37 19.57 -8.88
N PHE A 663 -10.23 19.05 -8.41
CA PHE A 663 -9.45 18.10 -9.20
C PHE A 663 -10.23 16.81 -9.46
N THR A 664 -10.16 16.30 -10.69
CA THR A 664 -10.78 15.01 -11.07
C THR A 664 -9.78 13.86 -10.98
N LEU A 665 -10.29 12.62 -11.00
CA LEU A 665 -9.44 11.44 -11.19
C LEU A 665 -8.69 11.54 -12.54
N PRO A 666 -7.42 11.13 -12.60
CA PRO A 666 -6.73 10.95 -13.88
C PRO A 666 -7.49 9.92 -14.72
N ALA A 667 -7.87 10.30 -15.94
CA ALA A 667 -8.42 9.33 -16.89
C ALA A 667 -7.32 8.30 -17.24
N PRO A 668 -7.67 7.01 -17.39
CA PRO A 668 -6.73 6.04 -17.96
C PRO A 668 -6.32 6.51 -19.37
N PRO A 669 -5.06 6.32 -19.80
CA PRO A 669 -4.62 6.72 -21.12
C PRO A 669 -5.49 6.02 -22.19
N ALA A 670 -6.00 6.80 -23.14
CA ALA A 670 -6.74 6.28 -24.27
C ALA A 670 -5.85 5.27 -25.03
N GLU A 671 -6.38 4.07 -25.27
CA GLU A 671 -5.68 3.00 -25.97
C GLU A 671 -5.31 3.46 -27.39
N PRO A 672 -4.05 3.31 -27.83
CA PRO A 672 -3.62 3.73 -29.16
C PRO A 672 -4.31 2.87 -30.25
N GLU A 673 -4.64 3.48 -31.39
CA GLU A 673 -5.21 2.77 -32.53
C GLU A 673 -4.21 1.73 -33.05
N MET A 674 -4.59 0.45 -33.05
CA MET A 674 -3.74 -0.67 -33.46
C MET A 674 -4.11 -1.14 -34.86
N ARG A 675 -3.14 -1.17 -35.79
CA ARG A 675 -3.33 -1.77 -37.13
C ARG A 675 -2.33 -2.91 -37.36
N PRO A 676 -2.67 -3.93 -38.17
CA PRO A 676 -1.75 -5.02 -38.46
C PRO A 676 -0.63 -4.57 -39.40
N VAL A 677 0.62 -4.98 -39.12
CA VAL A 677 1.77 -4.70 -39.98
C VAL A 677 1.56 -5.25 -41.40
N PRO A 678 1.79 -4.46 -42.48
CA PRO A 678 1.51 -4.87 -43.86
C PRO A 678 2.21 -6.18 -44.28
N PRO A 679 1.58 -7.00 -45.16
CA PRO A 679 2.14 -8.28 -45.61
C PRO A 679 3.28 -8.09 -46.63
N VAL A 680 4.48 -7.77 -46.15
CA VAL A 680 5.68 -7.53 -46.97
C VAL A 680 6.52 -8.79 -47.28
N LYS A 681 6.09 -9.98 -46.84
CA LYS A 681 6.86 -11.23 -46.98
C LYS A 681 7.09 -11.58 -48.46
N GLY A 682 8.34 -11.88 -48.82
CA GLY A 682 8.73 -12.27 -50.17
C GLY A 682 8.87 -11.12 -51.17
N LEU A 683 8.65 -9.86 -50.75
CA LEU A 683 8.94 -8.68 -51.56
C LEU A 683 10.43 -8.33 -51.53
N GLU A 684 10.88 -7.61 -52.55
CA GLU A 684 12.19 -6.95 -52.53
C GLU A 684 12.19 -5.82 -51.49
N PRO A 685 13.30 -5.60 -50.76
CA PRO A 685 13.36 -4.63 -49.67
C PRO A 685 12.88 -3.23 -50.06
N GLY A 686 13.28 -2.73 -51.24
CA GLY A 686 12.83 -1.42 -51.72
C GLY A 686 11.31 -1.30 -51.91
N LYS A 687 10.67 -2.34 -52.47
CA LYS A 687 9.20 -2.36 -52.65
C LYS A 687 8.45 -2.50 -51.34
N ALA A 688 9.01 -3.28 -50.39
CA ALA A 688 8.46 -3.41 -49.05
C ALA A 688 8.50 -2.08 -48.29
N GLN A 689 9.62 -1.35 -48.35
CA GLN A 689 9.75 -0.02 -47.75
C GLN A 689 8.75 0.97 -48.36
N ASP A 690 8.59 0.99 -49.68
CA ASP A 690 7.64 1.90 -50.34
C ASP A 690 6.19 1.60 -49.97
N MET A 691 5.83 0.33 -49.78
CA MET A 691 4.49 -0.06 -49.33
C MET A 691 4.22 0.41 -47.89
N ILE A 692 5.20 0.31 -47.00
CA ILE A 692 5.10 0.78 -45.60
C ILE A 692 5.01 2.32 -45.56
N ARG A 693 5.87 3.04 -46.31
CA ARG A 693 5.79 4.51 -46.38
C ARG A 693 4.46 5.02 -46.94
N LYS A 694 3.90 4.31 -47.91
CA LYS A 694 2.64 4.70 -48.56
C LYS A 694 1.41 4.47 -47.66
N ASP A 695 1.48 3.52 -46.73
CA ASP A 695 0.42 3.30 -45.74
C ASP A 695 0.35 4.42 -44.70
N GLY A 696 1.47 5.13 -44.46
CA GLY A 696 1.53 6.35 -43.64
C GLY A 696 1.30 6.14 -42.14
N PHE A 697 0.96 4.91 -41.73
CA PHE A 697 0.66 4.52 -40.35
C PHE A 697 1.88 3.94 -39.62
N PHE A 698 2.85 3.39 -40.36
CA PHE A 698 4.08 2.77 -39.85
C PHE A 698 5.33 3.45 -40.40
N GLU A 699 6.39 3.47 -39.61
CA GLU A 699 7.68 4.00 -40.04
C GLU A 699 8.60 2.90 -40.58
N VAL A 700 9.41 3.22 -41.59
CA VAL A 700 10.37 2.25 -42.16
C VAL A 700 11.61 2.16 -41.28
N GLY A 701 11.86 0.98 -40.75
CA GLY A 701 13.07 0.65 -40.00
C GLY A 701 14.25 0.23 -40.86
N THR A 702 15.20 -0.40 -40.20
CA THR A 702 16.44 -0.91 -40.77
C THR A 702 16.23 -2.17 -41.61
N VAL A 703 17.08 -2.36 -42.62
CA VAL A 703 17.11 -3.58 -43.44
C VAL A 703 18.34 -4.38 -43.06
N SER A 704 18.13 -5.57 -42.49
CA SER A 704 19.18 -6.41 -41.94
C SER A 704 19.17 -7.81 -42.56
N ALA A 705 20.29 -8.52 -42.50
CA ALA A 705 20.38 -9.89 -42.98
C ALA A 705 19.62 -10.84 -42.05
N GLY A 706 18.69 -11.61 -42.61
CA GLY A 706 17.94 -12.67 -41.93
C GLY A 706 18.64 -14.03 -42.08
N LYS A 707 17.92 -15.10 -41.73
CA LYS A 707 18.45 -16.48 -41.81
C LYS A 707 18.73 -16.87 -43.27
N PRO A 708 19.63 -17.84 -43.52
CA PRO A 708 19.85 -18.39 -44.85
C PRO A 708 18.52 -18.90 -45.45
N ALA A 709 18.29 -18.64 -46.72
CA ALA A 709 17.11 -19.10 -47.44
C ALA A 709 17.04 -20.63 -47.39
N THR A 710 15.94 -21.16 -46.86
CA THR A 710 15.69 -22.61 -46.78
C THR A 710 14.52 -22.98 -47.69
N GLY A 711 14.62 -24.11 -48.39
CA GLY A 711 13.56 -24.58 -49.30
C GLY A 711 13.29 -23.62 -50.48
N ASN A 712 12.03 -23.19 -50.63
CA ASN A 712 11.56 -22.36 -51.76
C ASN A 712 11.71 -20.84 -51.54
N GLU A 713 12.35 -20.40 -50.45
CA GLU A 713 12.58 -18.97 -50.19
C GLU A 713 13.62 -18.40 -51.17
N LYS A 714 13.31 -17.29 -51.85
CA LYS A 714 14.27 -16.61 -52.74
C LYS A 714 15.25 -15.78 -51.92
N PRO A 715 16.58 -16.03 -52.00
CA PRO A 715 17.58 -15.16 -51.39
C PRO A 715 17.42 -13.72 -51.86
N GLY A 716 17.59 -12.75 -50.95
CA GLY A 716 17.44 -11.32 -51.27
C GLY A 716 16.02 -10.75 -51.15
N THR A 717 15.05 -11.54 -50.66
CA THR A 717 13.68 -11.08 -50.38
C THR A 717 13.39 -11.01 -48.87
N VAL A 718 12.42 -10.20 -48.47
CA VAL A 718 12.03 -10.02 -47.05
C VAL A 718 11.49 -11.34 -46.48
N GLN A 719 12.19 -11.90 -45.50
CA GLN A 719 11.85 -13.15 -44.80
C GLN A 719 10.89 -12.91 -43.64
N SER A 720 11.16 -11.87 -42.83
CA SER A 720 10.36 -11.48 -41.66
C SER A 720 10.50 -9.99 -41.36
N THR A 721 9.61 -9.46 -40.53
CA THR A 721 9.68 -8.11 -39.99
C THR A 721 9.62 -8.12 -38.47
N ALA A 722 10.09 -7.05 -37.83
CA ALA A 722 9.85 -6.76 -36.43
C ALA A 722 9.22 -5.36 -36.32
N PRO A 723 7.99 -5.21 -35.78
CA PRO A 723 7.07 -6.25 -35.34
C PRO A 723 6.66 -7.24 -36.46
N GLY A 724 6.19 -8.42 -36.06
CA GLY A 724 5.90 -9.52 -36.98
C GLY A 724 4.81 -9.17 -38.00
N ILE A 725 4.90 -9.75 -39.20
CA ILE A 725 3.93 -9.51 -40.28
C ILE A 725 2.52 -9.88 -39.81
N GLY A 726 1.58 -8.94 -39.92
CA GLY A 726 0.20 -9.10 -39.46
C GLY A 726 -0.02 -8.90 -37.95
N GLN A 727 1.02 -8.66 -37.15
CA GLN A 727 0.85 -8.31 -35.74
C GLN A 727 0.28 -6.89 -35.60
N PRO A 728 -0.71 -6.68 -34.72
CA PRO A 728 -1.24 -5.35 -34.45
C PRO A 728 -0.18 -4.50 -33.75
N ALA A 729 0.09 -3.31 -34.29
CA ALA A 729 1.03 -2.35 -33.75
C ALA A 729 0.43 -0.92 -33.82
N PRO A 730 0.81 -0.03 -32.90
CA PRO A 730 0.27 1.33 -32.84
C PRO A 730 0.84 2.23 -33.94
N GLU A 731 0.17 3.35 -34.21
CA GLU A 731 0.62 4.38 -35.16
C GLU A 731 2.03 4.87 -34.84
N GLY A 732 2.87 5.01 -35.87
CA GLY A 732 4.28 5.43 -35.74
C GLY A 732 5.26 4.31 -35.38
N THR A 733 4.81 3.06 -35.23
CA THR A 733 5.73 1.94 -34.97
C THR A 733 6.71 1.74 -36.13
N THR A 734 8.00 1.62 -35.81
CA THR A 734 9.07 1.34 -36.78
C THR A 734 9.10 -0.15 -37.14
N VAL A 735 9.04 -0.47 -38.43
CA VAL A 735 9.04 -1.84 -38.94
C VAL A 735 10.40 -2.16 -39.56
N ASP A 736 11.21 -2.95 -38.86
CA ASP A 736 12.49 -3.48 -39.34
C ASP A 736 12.28 -4.67 -40.29
N LEU A 737 13.09 -4.75 -41.35
CA LEU A 737 12.99 -5.75 -42.42
C LEU A 737 14.19 -6.71 -42.38
N PHE A 738 13.94 -8.02 -42.29
CA PHE A 738 14.99 -9.04 -42.33
C PHE A 738 14.98 -9.79 -43.67
N VAL A 739 16.11 -9.80 -44.39
CA VAL A 739 16.22 -10.30 -45.77
C VAL A 739 16.93 -11.65 -45.81
N ALA A 740 16.36 -12.65 -46.49
CA ALA A 740 16.93 -14.01 -46.54
C ALA A 740 18.33 -14.03 -47.19
N ALA A 741 19.32 -14.55 -46.47
CA ALA A 741 20.71 -14.67 -46.93
C ALA A 741 20.92 -15.91 -47.83
N PRO A 742 21.89 -15.95 -48.75
CA PRO A 742 22.16 -17.15 -49.56
C PRO A 742 22.78 -18.28 -48.71
N ALA A 743 22.30 -19.52 -48.88
CA ALA A 743 22.82 -20.69 -48.17
C ALA A 743 24.17 -21.15 -48.76
N VAL A 744 25.19 -21.29 -47.92
CA VAL A 744 26.54 -21.77 -48.29
C VAL A 744 26.67 -23.24 -47.87
N ALA A 745 27.15 -24.10 -48.76
CA ALA A 745 27.39 -25.53 -48.53
C ALA A 745 28.89 -25.81 -48.39
N ILE A 746 29.32 -26.52 -47.33
CA ILE A 746 30.68 -27.09 -47.23
C ILE A 746 30.64 -28.45 -46.48
N ASP A 747 31.41 -29.40 -47.01
CA ASP A 747 31.71 -30.77 -46.55
C ASP A 747 32.49 -30.85 -45.21
N ALA A 748 32.49 -32.03 -44.60
CA ALA A 748 33.22 -32.43 -43.38
C ALA A 748 34.55 -33.17 -43.71
N PRO A 749 35.45 -33.51 -42.75
CA PRO A 749 35.71 -32.99 -41.39
C PRO A 749 37.21 -32.67 -41.12
N GLU A 750 37.52 -31.80 -40.15
CA GLU A 750 38.71 -31.91 -39.28
C GLU A 750 38.51 -31.10 -37.98
N ASP A 751 38.80 -31.74 -36.85
CA ASP A 751 38.81 -31.36 -35.43
C ASP A 751 38.00 -30.14 -34.92
N PRO A 752 37.15 -30.28 -33.87
CA PRO A 752 36.43 -29.15 -33.30
C PRO A 752 37.40 -28.23 -32.55
N ALA A 753 37.76 -27.11 -33.18
CA ALA A 753 38.24 -25.94 -32.45
C ALA A 753 37.14 -25.44 -31.50
N GLN A 754 37.54 -25.18 -30.25
CA GLN A 754 36.72 -24.71 -29.15
C GLN A 754 35.71 -23.61 -29.54
N PRO A 755 34.50 -23.60 -28.93
CA PRO A 755 33.55 -22.50 -29.09
C PRO A 755 34.23 -21.18 -28.72
N ALA A 756 34.09 -20.15 -29.57
CA ALA A 756 34.65 -18.84 -29.32
C ALA A 756 34.07 -18.23 -28.03
N GLU A 757 34.95 -17.71 -27.18
CA GLU A 757 34.56 -17.00 -25.95
C GLU A 757 33.61 -15.84 -26.27
N PRO A 758 32.52 -15.65 -25.49
CA PRO A 758 31.64 -14.50 -25.64
C PRO A 758 32.40 -13.19 -25.35
N ALA A 759 32.07 -12.12 -26.09
CA ALA A 759 32.75 -10.84 -25.99
C ALA A 759 32.69 -10.26 -24.55
N PRO A 760 33.78 -9.70 -24.00
CA PRO A 760 33.81 -9.17 -22.62
C PRO A 760 32.81 -8.03 -22.38
N LEU A 761 32.25 -7.94 -21.16
CA LEU A 761 31.35 -6.83 -20.78
C LEU A 761 32.12 -5.50 -20.80
N ALA A 762 31.46 -4.42 -21.25
CA ALA A 762 32.04 -3.09 -21.25
C ALA A 762 32.11 -2.50 -19.83
N ALA A 763 33.10 -1.63 -19.57
CA ALA A 763 33.25 -0.94 -18.29
C ALA A 763 32.01 -0.08 -17.96
N GLY A 764 31.58 -0.12 -16.70
CA GLY A 764 30.39 0.57 -16.19
C GLY A 764 30.71 1.72 -15.24
N ASP A 765 29.67 2.31 -14.64
CA ASP A 765 29.80 3.53 -13.81
C ASP A 765 30.24 3.24 -12.34
N GLY A 766 30.36 1.97 -11.94
CA GLY A 766 30.93 1.52 -10.67
C GLY A 766 30.13 1.78 -9.36
N ASP A 767 29.15 2.68 -9.33
CA ASP A 767 28.36 2.98 -8.11
C ASP A 767 27.24 1.96 -7.83
N TRP A 768 27.56 0.81 -7.24
CA TRP A 768 26.56 -0.22 -6.93
C TRP A 768 25.87 -0.06 -5.56
N MET A 769 26.30 0.89 -4.73
CA MET A 769 25.86 0.98 -3.33
C MET A 769 24.38 1.37 -3.22
N GLY A 770 23.62 0.64 -2.40
CA GLY A 770 22.21 0.93 -2.11
C GLY A 770 21.24 -0.13 -2.61
N PHE A 771 19.97 0.25 -2.72
CA PHE A 771 18.88 -0.64 -3.08
C PHE A 771 18.46 -0.43 -4.53
N TRP A 772 18.25 -1.53 -5.24
CA TRP A 772 18.07 -1.54 -6.69
C TRP A 772 16.93 -2.47 -7.08
N GLU A 773 16.21 -2.10 -8.13
CA GLU A 773 15.16 -2.90 -8.76
C GLU A 773 15.55 -3.23 -10.20
N LEU A 774 15.39 -4.50 -10.56
CA LEU A 774 15.57 -5.02 -11.92
C LEU A 774 14.21 -5.26 -12.56
N SER A 775 14.05 -4.72 -13.76
CA SER A 775 12.82 -4.79 -14.56
C SER A 775 13.18 -4.91 -16.04
N ASP A 776 12.20 -5.23 -16.89
CA ASP A 776 12.36 -5.28 -18.35
C ASP A 776 13.49 -6.23 -18.81
N PHE A 777 13.50 -7.47 -18.30
CA PHE A 777 14.51 -8.48 -18.64
C PHE A 777 14.44 -8.90 -20.11
N SER A 778 15.58 -8.95 -20.76
CA SER A 778 15.81 -9.61 -22.04
C SER A 778 17.00 -10.56 -21.91
N ALA A 779 16.90 -11.72 -22.52
CA ALA A 779 17.92 -12.76 -22.47
C ALA A 779 18.25 -13.21 -23.90
N ASP A 780 19.51 -13.59 -24.12
CA ASP A 780 19.95 -14.25 -25.34
C ASP A 780 19.44 -15.71 -25.45
N SER A 781 18.97 -16.31 -24.34
CA SER A 781 18.28 -17.61 -24.32
C SER A 781 16.77 -17.50 -24.11
N ALA A 782 16.00 -18.23 -24.93
CA ALA A 782 14.54 -18.28 -24.87
C ALA A 782 13.99 -18.93 -23.58
N SER A 783 14.72 -19.86 -22.96
CA SER A 783 14.33 -20.53 -21.71
C SER A 783 14.50 -19.61 -20.49
N ALA A 784 15.57 -18.80 -20.49
CA ALA A 784 15.81 -17.76 -19.50
C ALA A 784 14.78 -16.63 -19.60
N GLN A 785 14.43 -16.22 -20.82
CA GLN A 785 13.44 -15.17 -21.08
C GLN A 785 12.04 -15.53 -20.56
N GLN A 786 11.62 -16.79 -20.72
CA GLN A 786 10.32 -17.27 -20.23
C GLN A 786 10.24 -17.39 -18.70
N SER A 787 11.37 -17.60 -18.02
CA SER A 787 11.44 -17.73 -16.56
C SER A 787 11.48 -16.37 -15.83
N LEU A 788 11.88 -15.30 -16.53
CA LEU A 788 12.10 -13.97 -15.99
C LEU A 788 10.97 -12.97 -16.31
N SER A 789 10.09 -13.29 -17.28
CA SER A 789 9.02 -12.39 -17.75
C SER A 789 7.96 -12.04 -16.68
N GLU A 790 7.91 -12.77 -15.57
CA GLU A 790 6.95 -12.55 -14.46
C GLU A 790 7.63 -12.13 -13.14
N ALA A 791 8.96 -12.02 -13.09
CA ALA A 791 9.70 -11.81 -11.85
C ALA A 791 10.23 -10.38 -11.71
N VAL A 792 9.72 -9.62 -10.73
CA VAL A 792 10.40 -8.39 -10.28
C VAL A 792 11.44 -8.77 -9.23
N LEU A 793 12.72 -8.52 -9.53
CA LEU A 793 13.84 -8.79 -8.63
C LEU A 793 14.36 -7.48 -8.05
N ARG A 794 14.65 -7.48 -6.74
CA ARG A 794 15.31 -6.36 -6.07
C ARG A 794 16.60 -6.83 -5.46
N PHE A 795 17.65 -6.02 -5.50
CA PHE A 795 18.89 -6.36 -4.82
C PHE A 795 19.42 -5.17 -4.03
N ARG A 796 20.21 -5.48 -3.00
CA ARG A 796 20.94 -4.50 -2.20
C ARG A 796 22.42 -4.80 -2.26
N VAL A 797 23.22 -3.75 -2.44
CA VAL A 797 24.66 -3.81 -2.22
C VAL A 797 24.98 -2.88 -1.06
N GLU A 798 25.52 -3.43 0.02
CA GLU A 798 25.85 -2.66 1.23
C GLU A 798 27.10 -3.20 1.91
N ASN A 799 27.79 -2.33 2.65
CA ASN A 799 28.90 -2.77 3.50
C ASN A 799 28.33 -3.34 4.80
N ALA A 800 28.64 -4.61 5.10
CA ALA A 800 28.34 -5.25 6.37
C ALA A 800 29.60 -5.94 6.88
N ASP A 801 29.94 -5.72 8.16
CA ASP A 801 31.12 -6.31 8.83
C ASP A 801 32.46 -6.08 8.10
N GLY A 802 32.60 -4.92 7.45
CA GLY A 802 33.82 -4.52 6.73
C GLY A 802 33.98 -5.18 5.36
N ARG A 803 32.96 -5.87 4.85
CA ARG A 803 32.92 -6.47 3.50
C ARG A 803 31.70 -5.98 2.73
N LEU A 804 31.84 -5.90 1.42
CA LEU A 804 30.74 -5.56 0.53
C LEU A 804 29.84 -6.80 0.37
N MET A 805 28.54 -6.65 0.61
CA MET A 805 27.57 -7.74 0.58
C MET A 805 26.52 -7.50 -0.49
N PHE A 806 26.27 -8.53 -1.30
CA PHE A 806 25.19 -8.55 -2.27
C PHE A 806 24.01 -9.38 -1.73
N ARG A 807 22.81 -8.77 -1.72
CA ARG A 807 21.57 -9.38 -1.22
C ARG A 807 20.48 -9.29 -2.28
N LEU A 808 20.05 -10.41 -2.85
CA LEU A 808 18.97 -10.50 -3.83
C LEU A 808 17.66 -10.88 -3.15
N TYR A 809 16.58 -10.24 -3.56
CA TYR A 809 15.21 -10.42 -3.09
C TYR A 809 14.32 -10.71 -4.29
N SER A 810 13.45 -11.70 -4.15
CA SER A 810 12.43 -12.05 -5.14
C SER A 810 11.05 -11.80 -4.55
N ASN A 811 10.15 -11.24 -5.37
CA ASN A 811 8.75 -11.10 -5.03
C ASN A 811 7.97 -12.30 -5.58
N ARG A 812 7.41 -13.12 -4.69
CA ARG A 812 6.42 -14.14 -5.06
C ARG A 812 5.15 -13.85 -4.26
N ASN A 813 4.05 -13.61 -4.95
CA ASN A 813 2.71 -13.35 -4.39
C ASN A 813 2.58 -12.08 -3.52
N GLY A 814 3.37 -11.03 -3.79
CA GLY A 814 3.29 -9.75 -3.09
C GLY A 814 4.19 -9.60 -1.86
N GLU A 815 4.93 -10.66 -1.48
CA GLU A 815 5.94 -10.63 -0.41
C GLU A 815 7.37 -10.69 -0.96
N TRP A 816 8.22 -9.78 -0.50
CA TRP A 816 9.66 -9.75 -0.82
C TRP A 816 10.44 -10.70 0.08
N LYS A 817 10.93 -11.82 -0.46
CA LYS A 817 11.77 -12.77 0.28
C LYS A 817 13.20 -12.72 -0.22
N ARG A 818 14.15 -12.74 0.72
CA ARG A 818 15.58 -12.79 0.40
C ARG A 818 15.88 -14.14 -0.22
N PHE A 819 16.35 -14.10 -1.45
CA PHE A 819 16.59 -15.26 -2.28
C PHE A 819 18.05 -15.70 -2.23
N ILE A 820 19.00 -14.74 -2.31
CA ILE A 820 20.45 -15.01 -2.33
C ILE A 820 21.19 -13.94 -1.52
N ASN A 821 22.27 -14.32 -0.81
CA ASN A 821 23.15 -13.40 -0.08
C ASN A 821 24.61 -13.91 -0.09
N PHE A 822 25.55 -13.11 -0.57
CA PHE A 822 26.98 -13.45 -0.59
C PHE A 822 27.88 -12.21 -0.52
N PRO A 823 29.13 -12.36 -0.06
CA PRO A 823 30.15 -11.30 -0.16
C PRO A 823 30.51 -11.05 -1.63
N ALA A 824 30.50 -9.79 -2.03
CA ALA A 824 30.75 -9.34 -3.40
C ALA A 824 31.99 -8.43 -3.46
N ASP A 825 32.52 -8.24 -4.67
CA ASP A 825 33.63 -7.33 -4.95
C ASP A 825 33.32 -6.52 -6.21
N ILE A 826 33.88 -5.31 -6.31
CA ILE A 826 33.74 -4.44 -7.49
C ILE A 826 35.14 -4.16 -8.02
N ASP A 827 35.40 -4.57 -9.27
CA ASP A 827 36.70 -4.35 -9.88
C ASP A 827 36.93 -2.90 -10.35
N ASP A 828 38.15 -2.60 -10.80
CA ASP A 828 38.55 -1.26 -11.29
C ASP A 828 37.74 -0.81 -12.54
N GLY A 829 37.02 -1.73 -13.21
CA GLY A 829 36.13 -1.47 -14.33
C GLY A 829 34.66 -1.25 -13.94
N GLY A 830 34.36 -1.27 -12.64
CA GLY A 830 33.00 -1.11 -12.11
C GLY A 830 32.13 -2.35 -12.27
N ILE A 831 32.74 -3.53 -12.49
CA ILE A 831 32.05 -4.81 -12.64
C ILE A 831 31.86 -5.44 -11.25
N LEU A 832 30.61 -5.71 -10.89
CA LEU A 832 30.26 -6.36 -9.64
C LEU A 832 30.31 -7.88 -9.82
N ARG A 833 31.09 -8.58 -8.98
CA ARG A 833 31.27 -10.04 -8.98
C ARG A 833 31.17 -10.60 -7.56
N ALA A 834 31.09 -11.93 -7.43
CA ALA A 834 31.27 -12.57 -6.13
C ALA A 834 32.71 -12.43 -5.63
N ASP A 835 32.89 -12.25 -4.31
CA ASP A 835 34.22 -12.05 -3.72
C ASP A 835 35.14 -13.26 -3.97
N PRO A 836 36.36 -13.07 -4.52
CA PRO A 836 37.26 -14.18 -4.85
C PRO A 836 37.75 -14.99 -3.64
N SER A 837 37.78 -14.41 -2.44
CA SER A 837 38.13 -15.14 -1.21
C SER A 837 36.98 -16.04 -0.74
N PHE A 838 35.73 -15.56 -0.86
CA PHE A 838 34.52 -16.34 -0.63
C PHE A 838 34.40 -17.51 -1.61
N LEU A 839 34.63 -17.30 -2.91
CA LEU A 839 34.58 -18.37 -3.90
C LEU A 839 35.59 -19.48 -3.61
N ARG A 840 36.82 -19.14 -3.19
CA ARG A 840 37.83 -20.14 -2.81
C ARG A 840 37.46 -20.92 -1.54
N GLU A 841 36.87 -20.26 -0.54
CA GLU A 841 36.40 -20.93 0.67
C GLU A 841 35.22 -21.87 0.39
N LEU A 842 34.29 -21.41 -0.46
CA LEU A 842 33.14 -22.20 -0.91
C LEU A 842 33.59 -23.42 -1.72
N GLU A 843 34.52 -23.26 -2.65
CA GLU A 843 35.08 -24.36 -3.44
C GLU A 843 35.79 -25.40 -2.56
N ALA A 844 36.59 -24.96 -1.57
CA ALA A 844 37.26 -25.85 -0.65
C ALA A 844 36.28 -26.65 0.23
N LYS A 845 35.20 -26.02 0.70
CA LYS A 845 34.11 -26.70 1.42
C LYS A 845 33.40 -27.70 0.52
N MET A 846 33.08 -27.31 -0.71
CA MET A 846 32.44 -28.20 -1.68
C MET A 846 33.28 -29.41 -2.06
N GLN A 847 34.59 -29.24 -2.22
CA GLN A 847 35.50 -30.36 -2.48
C GLN A 847 35.60 -31.31 -1.26
N ALA A 848 35.55 -30.76 -0.04
CA ALA A 848 35.50 -31.55 1.19
C ALA A 848 34.18 -32.31 1.38
N ASP A 849 33.05 -31.74 0.93
CA ASP A 849 31.72 -32.34 1.03
C ASP A 849 31.44 -33.33 -0.12
N ALA A 850 31.94 -33.05 -1.33
CA ALA A 850 31.91 -33.99 -2.46
C ALA A 850 32.74 -35.26 -2.18
N ALA A 851 33.82 -35.15 -1.38
CA ALA A 851 34.59 -36.30 -0.91
C ALA A 851 33.84 -37.16 0.13
N LYS A 852 32.74 -36.64 0.70
CA LYS A 852 31.88 -37.33 1.69
C LYS A 852 30.57 -37.87 1.10
N GLY A 853 30.34 -37.70 -0.21
CA GLY A 853 29.16 -38.24 -0.90
C GLY A 853 27.86 -37.45 -0.73
N GLU A 854 27.85 -36.31 -0.04
CA GLU A 854 26.66 -35.47 0.10
C GLU A 854 26.57 -34.41 -1.02
N VAL A 855 25.45 -34.45 -1.74
CA VAL A 855 24.89 -33.40 -2.63
C VAL A 855 25.91 -32.67 -3.53
N ALA A 856 26.38 -33.38 -4.57
CA ALA A 856 27.35 -32.82 -5.51
C ALA A 856 26.76 -31.91 -6.60
N GLN A 857 25.48 -32.06 -6.97
CA GLN A 857 24.97 -31.49 -8.22
C GLN A 857 24.35 -30.09 -8.05
N LEU A 858 23.48 -29.87 -7.05
CA LEU A 858 22.89 -28.55 -6.76
C LEU A 858 23.96 -27.52 -6.36
N THR A 859 24.94 -27.97 -5.56
CA THR A 859 26.05 -27.15 -5.07
C THR A 859 27.00 -26.76 -6.20
N LYS A 860 27.27 -27.66 -7.17
CA LYS A 860 27.99 -27.35 -8.41
C LYS A 860 27.25 -26.34 -9.28
N MET A 861 25.93 -26.42 -9.36
CA MET A 861 25.13 -25.46 -10.13
C MET A 861 25.23 -24.04 -9.54
N VAL A 862 25.03 -23.90 -8.23
CA VAL A 862 25.10 -22.60 -7.55
C VAL A 862 26.52 -22.02 -7.60
N PHE A 863 27.55 -22.86 -7.44
CA PHE A 863 28.94 -22.43 -7.54
C PHE A 863 29.32 -22.00 -8.95
N GLY A 864 28.93 -22.75 -9.99
CA GLY A 864 29.18 -22.38 -11.38
C GLY A 864 28.53 -21.05 -11.75
N ALA A 865 27.29 -20.83 -11.31
CA ALA A 865 26.58 -19.58 -11.53
C ALA A 865 27.21 -18.39 -10.78
N LEU A 866 27.68 -18.58 -9.53
CA LEU A 866 28.32 -17.51 -8.74
C LEU A 866 29.74 -17.19 -9.20
N LYS A 867 30.48 -18.20 -9.68
CA LYS A 867 31.86 -18.04 -10.15
C LYS A 867 31.93 -17.20 -11.42
N GLU A 868 30.97 -17.39 -12.32
CA GLU A 868 30.88 -16.70 -13.61
C GLU A 868 29.88 -15.53 -13.59
N LEU A 869 29.44 -15.11 -12.39
CA LEU A 869 28.53 -13.97 -12.23
C LEU A 869 29.29 -12.66 -12.43
N GLU A 870 28.94 -11.92 -13.48
CA GLU A 870 29.42 -10.56 -13.72
C GLU A 870 28.25 -9.61 -13.95
N MET A 871 28.23 -8.48 -13.24
CA MET A 871 27.22 -7.45 -13.43
C MET A 871 27.85 -6.12 -13.79
N THR A 872 27.36 -5.50 -14.86
CA THR A 872 27.77 -4.16 -15.30
C THR A 872 26.56 -3.23 -15.40
N ARG A 873 26.78 -1.93 -15.13
CA ARG A 873 25.74 -0.92 -15.22
C ARG A 873 26.26 0.35 -15.88
N LYS A 874 25.44 0.91 -16.76
CA LYS A 874 25.64 2.24 -17.36
C LYS A 874 24.32 3.01 -17.33
N GLY A 875 24.21 3.99 -16.43
CA GLY A 875 22.94 4.67 -16.13
C GLY A 875 21.86 3.70 -15.63
N VAL A 876 20.74 3.59 -16.35
CA VAL A 876 19.61 2.70 -16.02
C VAL A 876 19.67 1.34 -16.73
N ALA A 877 20.68 1.09 -17.56
CA ALA A 877 20.87 -0.20 -18.22
C ALA A 877 21.85 -1.06 -17.41
N CYS A 878 21.46 -2.30 -17.13
CA CYS A 878 22.27 -3.32 -16.49
C CYS A 878 22.43 -4.51 -17.41
N SER A 879 23.65 -5.05 -17.47
CA SER A 879 23.92 -6.32 -18.14
C SER A 879 24.50 -7.29 -17.13
N ILE A 880 23.90 -8.48 -17.04
CA ILE A 880 24.21 -9.53 -16.08
C ILE A 880 24.62 -10.76 -16.87
N ARG A 881 25.83 -11.23 -16.63
CA ARG A 881 26.36 -12.45 -17.21
C ARG A 881 26.41 -13.53 -16.15
N LEU A 882 25.92 -14.70 -16.50
CA LEU A 882 25.93 -15.87 -15.64
C LEU A 882 26.00 -17.15 -16.46
N TYR A 883 26.56 -18.21 -15.87
CA TYR A 883 26.62 -19.53 -16.50
C TYR A 883 25.33 -20.30 -16.21
N ASP A 884 24.60 -20.67 -17.26
CA ASP A 884 23.45 -21.57 -17.14
C ASP A 884 23.93 -23.02 -17.15
N VAL A 885 23.78 -23.64 -15.98
CA VAL A 885 24.26 -25.00 -15.75
C VAL A 885 23.30 -26.04 -16.34
N GLY A 886 22.03 -25.68 -16.59
CA GLY A 886 21.05 -26.54 -17.24
C GLY A 886 21.32 -26.70 -18.73
N GLU A 887 21.66 -25.60 -19.40
CA GLU A 887 21.98 -25.59 -20.84
C GLU A 887 23.49 -25.66 -21.13
N SER A 888 24.33 -25.62 -20.09
CA SER A 888 25.81 -25.64 -20.17
C SER A 888 26.37 -24.54 -21.07
N GLN A 889 25.81 -23.34 -20.99
CA GLN A 889 26.22 -22.18 -21.79
C GLN A 889 26.23 -20.89 -20.97
N MET A 890 27.03 -19.92 -21.41
CA MET A 890 27.01 -18.56 -20.85
C MET A 890 25.79 -17.82 -21.38
N ILE A 891 25.05 -17.18 -20.48
CA ILE A 891 23.86 -16.39 -20.80
C ILE A 891 24.12 -14.95 -20.39
N THR A 892 23.76 -14.01 -21.26
CA THR A 892 23.78 -12.57 -20.97
C THR A 892 22.35 -12.07 -20.87
N LEU A 893 22.03 -11.49 -19.71
CA LEU A 893 20.74 -10.90 -19.41
C LEU A 893 20.88 -9.38 -19.39
N ASP A 894 20.14 -8.70 -20.25
CA ASP A 894 20.03 -7.24 -20.22
C ASP A 894 18.74 -6.84 -19.52
N ALA A 895 18.84 -5.92 -18.57
CA ALA A 895 17.73 -5.47 -17.74
C ALA A 895 17.82 -3.98 -17.46
N ARG A 896 16.68 -3.39 -17.07
CA ARG A 896 16.62 -2.03 -16.57
C ARG A 896 16.84 -2.02 -15.06
N CYS A 897 17.86 -1.29 -14.62
CA CYS A 897 18.22 -1.07 -13.21
C CYS A 897 17.76 0.30 -12.74
N ARG A 898 16.87 0.34 -11.75
CA ARG A 898 16.45 1.58 -11.08
C ARG A 898 16.91 1.58 -9.62
N ARG A 899 17.53 2.67 -9.18
CA ARG A 899 17.84 2.90 -7.75
C ARG A 899 16.55 3.26 -7.02
N LEU A 900 16.30 2.59 -5.89
CA LEU A 900 15.16 2.83 -5.02
C LEU A 900 15.50 3.77 -3.86
#